data_AF-A0A7W7YLI1-F1
#
_entry.id   AF-A0A7W7YLI1-F1
#
_cell.length_a   1.000
_cell.length_b   1.000
_cell.length_c   1.000
_cell.angle_alpha   90.00
_cell.angle_beta   90.00
_cell.angle_gamma   90.00
#
_symmetry.space_group_name_H-M   'P 1'
#
loop_
_entity.id
_entity.type
_entity.pdbx_description
1 polymer ?
#
loop_
_entity_poly.entity_id
_entity_poly.type
_entity_poly.pdbx_seq_one_letter_code
_entity_poly.pdbx_strand_id
1 'polypeptide(L)'
;MKKLILTAACCVPAWLVAQVLPSPGAAPAPQAAPASSPAPAASSSSGGGGQSSIFGGLLPHVDGGSETVSWDGKMWNMNNNRIARAKFEIYLATPEANSADDQAYRDLMAQITLLLAPTRAGGPDVSKAFALLPEAGAFQIDGGLCNTIANGVWDVWLAQRKVTNLRQANEAMVKRRRDLEWNTEQGMNSAPLAPSTAGGSTKGTANNRQQAVQQQQNTSMTLGRVSGYIKSIAEIEGRMKLNETAIGLSEVTSKTQFQALMVQLFMQRRFEHAIIACRLYPHMFRDGDSVLQLDDNSDLKKMFSASMGVPPTVSLIDGFAAEAIRGVDEAVVAFEQLVLRQDYDSASKRLMEAYAIGEYLPRIRRLPMVTKLKVLDYVRDGNQLINSLEMRDFGLAEELVKKMRLSSRDFDFSKPLAAIETARTLSDMRLTAARAAAVKGDQTGVAAELKGAAEIWPTNPKLREVSNMIGQNSDVQAQALLDLDRLLSQRNFRQVFNDQGRFLASAINDPVRQEQLKKVLTDMNRVNMVVHAAGEAARNGNSFGAWEAIEREYEQFPDDPEITKMRSELSVKASEFVSAIEKAKQHEQRKQSGSAIAWYLKARRLYPPSEFARNGIQRLVTGLKAGEGDSVGTTGAVNP
;
A
#
# COMPACT_ATOMS: atom_id res chain seq x y z
N MET A 1 38.99 -8.91 28.34
CA MET A 1 40.13 -7.95 28.24
C MET A 1 40.36 -7.58 26.77
N LYS A 2 40.99 -6.43 26.49
CA LYS A 2 41.18 -5.81 25.15
C LYS A 2 39.85 -5.27 24.55
N LYS A 3 39.46 -4.02 24.83
CA LYS A 3 39.98 -2.68 24.43
C LYS A 3 39.46 -2.21 23.05
N LEU A 4 38.60 -1.18 23.12
CA LEU A 4 38.23 -0.25 22.05
C LEU A 4 39.40 0.16 21.16
N ILE A 5 39.12 0.32 19.85
CA ILE A 5 39.50 1.51 19.09
C ILE A 5 38.25 1.99 18.33
N LEU A 6 38.01 3.30 18.36
CA LEU A 6 36.88 3.98 17.74
C LEU A 6 37.39 4.70 16.47
N THR A 7 36.78 4.46 15.31
CA THR A 7 37.03 5.26 14.10
C THR A 7 35.69 5.66 13.47
N ALA A 8 35.32 6.93 13.68
CA ALA A 8 34.16 7.52 13.03
C ALA A 8 34.47 7.82 11.56
N ALA A 9 33.60 7.39 10.65
CA ALA A 9 33.62 7.80 9.26
C ALA A 9 32.58 8.91 9.05
N CYS A 10 33.05 10.11 8.72
CA CYS A 10 32.15 11.24 8.42
C CYS A 10 31.41 11.01 7.10
N CYS A 11 30.08 11.01 7.13
CA CYS A 11 29.28 11.13 5.92
C CYS A 11 29.38 12.56 5.37
N VAL A 12 30.19 12.74 4.34
CA VAL A 12 30.23 13.98 3.54
C VAL A 12 29.00 14.00 2.63
N PRO A 13 28.17 15.05 2.60
CA PRO A 13 27.11 15.17 1.62
C PRO A 13 27.73 15.37 0.22
N ALA A 14 27.36 14.53 -0.74
CA ALA A 14 27.85 14.65 -2.10
C ALA A 14 27.31 15.92 -2.77
N TRP A 15 28.20 16.86 -3.08
CA TRP A 15 27.87 18.03 -3.90
C TRP A 15 27.66 17.57 -5.35
N LEU A 16 26.46 17.77 -5.88
CA LEU A 16 26.17 17.57 -7.29
C LEU A 16 26.83 18.70 -8.11
N VAL A 17 28.01 18.41 -8.64
CA VAL A 17 28.69 19.28 -9.61
C VAL A 17 27.90 19.24 -10.93
N ALA A 18 27.52 20.40 -11.45
CA ALA A 18 26.83 20.51 -12.73
C ALA A 18 27.74 20.01 -13.88
N GLN A 19 27.33 18.92 -14.53
CA GLN A 19 27.97 18.45 -15.76
C GLN A 19 27.19 18.96 -16.98
N VAL A 20 27.89 19.70 -17.84
CA VAL A 20 27.38 20.16 -19.14
C VAL A 20 27.42 18.99 -20.14
N LEU A 21 26.31 18.74 -20.83
CA LEU A 21 26.22 17.74 -21.90
C LEU A 21 27.01 18.16 -23.14
N PRO A 22 27.84 17.29 -23.75
CA PRO A 22 28.49 17.55 -25.03
C PRO A 22 27.55 17.39 -26.24
N SER A 23 27.91 18.06 -27.34
CA SER A 23 27.15 18.17 -28.60
C SER A 23 26.82 16.83 -29.28
N PRO A 24 25.65 16.69 -29.95
CA PRO A 24 25.23 15.43 -30.59
C PRO A 24 25.99 15.13 -31.89
N GLY A 25 26.57 13.92 -31.98
CA GLY A 25 27.08 13.34 -33.22
C GLY A 25 26.01 12.59 -34.01
N ALA A 26 26.20 12.45 -35.33
CA ALA A 26 25.20 11.91 -36.26
C ALA A 26 24.85 10.43 -36.00
N ALA A 27 23.57 10.08 -36.18
CA ALA A 27 23.04 8.72 -36.06
C ALA A 27 23.01 7.96 -37.41
N PRO A 28 23.32 6.65 -37.44
CA PRO A 28 22.99 5.76 -38.55
C PRO A 28 21.55 5.21 -38.47
N ALA A 29 21.02 4.74 -39.60
CA ALA A 29 19.61 4.38 -39.80
C ALA A 29 19.14 3.10 -39.05
N PRO A 30 17.83 2.97 -38.75
CA PRO A 30 17.29 1.85 -37.96
C PRO A 30 17.00 0.59 -38.79
N GLN A 31 17.22 -0.59 -38.18
CA GLN A 31 16.67 -1.88 -38.62
C GLN A 31 15.41 -2.24 -37.82
N ALA A 32 14.50 -3.00 -38.45
CA ALA A 32 13.20 -3.36 -37.89
C ALA A 32 13.24 -4.63 -37.00
N ALA A 33 12.35 -4.69 -36.01
CA ALA A 33 12.06 -5.86 -35.18
C ALA A 33 10.53 -6.01 -34.99
N PRO A 34 10.00 -7.22 -34.67
CA PRO A 34 8.64 -7.62 -35.06
C PRO A 34 7.54 -7.35 -34.00
N ALA A 35 6.28 -7.55 -34.42
CA ALA A 35 5.06 -7.24 -33.67
C ALA A 35 4.54 -8.38 -32.76
N SER A 36 3.77 -8.02 -31.74
CA SER A 36 2.89 -8.94 -30.99
C SER A 36 1.61 -8.26 -30.45
N SER A 37 0.48 -8.71 -31.01
CA SER A 37 -0.94 -8.78 -30.59
C SER A 37 -1.59 -7.89 -29.50
N PRO A 38 -2.89 -7.54 -29.64
CA PRO A 38 -3.63 -6.63 -28.75
C PRO A 38 -4.50 -7.33 -27.67
N ALA A 39 -4.96 -6.55 -26.69
CA ALA A 39 -6.02 -6.90 -25.73
C ALA A 39 -7.12 -5.80 -25.70
N PRO A 40 -8.37 -6.12 -25.29
CA PRO A 40 -9.55 -5.56 -25.94
C PRO A 40 -10.15 -4.30 -25.29
N ALA A 41 -10.97 -3.59 -26.08
CA ALA A 41 -11.81 -2.49 -25.62
C ALA A 41 -13.16 -2.98 -25.08
N ALA A 42 -13.67 -2.31 -24.03
CA ALA A 42 -14.99 -1.65 -24.02
C ALA A 42 -15.46 -1.32 -22.60
N SER A 43 -15.74 -0.05 -22.31
CA SER A 43 -17.11 0.41 -22.05
C SER A 43 -17.14 1.91 -21.74
N SER A 44 -17.93 2.64 -22.53
CA SER A 44 -18.26 4.05 -22.29
C SER A 44 -19.49 4.16 -21.39
N SER A 45 -19.38 4.89 -20.29
CA SER A 45 -20.56 5.43 -19.57
C SER A 45 -20.48 6.95 -19.55
N SER A 46 -21.55 7.59 -19.98
CA SER A 46 -21.64 9.04 -20.19
C SER A 46 -22.28 9.78 -19.01
N GLY A 47 -21.91 11.05 -18.87
CA GLY A 47 -22.82 12.08 -18.36
C GLY A 47 -22.76 12.38 -16.86
N GLY A 48 -22.00 13.40 -16.49
CA GLY A 48 -22.04 14.02 -15.16
C GLY A 48 -21.26 15.34 -15.20
N GLY A 49 -21.92 16.44 -15.57
CA GLY A 49 -21.27 17.73 -15.78
C GLY A 49 -20.79 18.36 -14.47
N GLY A 50 -19.48 18.39 -14.25
CA GLY A 50 -18.79 19.24 -13.28
C GLY A 50 -17.89 20.23 -14.03
N GLN A 51 -17.77 21.47 -13.52
CA GLN A 51 -17.12 22.59 -14.20
C GLN A 51 -15.74 22.24 -14.78
N SER A 52 -15.60 22.37 -16.10
CA SER A 52 -14.30 22.31 -16.78
C SER A 52 -13.45 23.52 -16.37
N SER A 53 -12.53 23.32 -15.42
CA SER A 53 -11.61 24.35 -14.98
C SER A 53 -10.57 24.66 -16.06
N ILE A 54 -10.20 25.94 -16.18
CA ILE A 54 -9.48 26.52 -17.32
C ILE A 54 -7.99 26.11 -17.37
N PHE A 55 -7.48 25.42 -16.34
CA PHE A 55 -6.07 25.12 -16.15
C PHE A 55 -5.74 23.64 -16.39
N GLY A 56 -5.71 23.25 -17.67
CA GLY A 56 -5.30 21.90 -18.07
C GLY A 56 -3.80 21.62 -17.86
N GLY A 57 -3.47 20.78 -16.88
CA GLY A 57 -2.22 19.99 -16.81
C GLY A 57 -0.86 20.72 -16.69
N LEU A 58 -0.83 22.05 -16.69
CA LEU A 58 0.42 22.84 -16.80
C LEU A 58 1.04 23.26 -15.45
N LEU A 59 0.30 23.07 -14.37
CA LEU A 59 0.76 23.15 -12.98
C LEU A 59 0.34 21.85 -12.27
N PRO A 60 1.00 21.45 -11.17
CA PRO A 60 0.50 20.36 -10.32
C PRO A 60 -0.89 20.76 -9.78
N HIS A 61 -1.94 20.30 -10.46
CA HIS A 61 -3.32 20.65 -10.13
C HIS A 61 -3.76 19.81 -8.94
N VAL A 62 -3.91 20.45 -7.78
CA VAL A 62 -4.54 19.78 -6.64
C VAL A 62 -6.05 19.95 -6.77
N ASP A 63 -6.73 18.86 -7.11
CA ASP A 63 -8.18 18.81 -7.00
C ASP A 63 -8.55 18.65 -5.52
N GLY A 64 -9.08 19.73 -4.93
CA GLY A 64 -9.53 19.78 -3.54
C GLY A 64 -10.69 18.82 -3.22
N GLY A 65 -11.30 18.19 -4.23
CA GLY A 65 -12.29 17.11 -4.06
C GLY A 65 -11.69 15.70 -4.02
N SER A 66 -10.51 15.45 -4.62
CA SER A 66 -9.92 14.11 -4.72
C SER A 66 -8.56 13.91 -4.02
N GLU A 67 -7.96 14.98 -3.48
CA GLU A 67 -6.63 14.96 -2.85
C GLU A 67 -5.52 14.40 -3.78
N THR A 68 -5.75 14.46 -5.09
CA THR A 68 -4.78 14.04 -6.12
C THR A 68 -4.18 15.24 -6.84
N VAL A 69 -2.90 15.09 -7.19
CA VAL A 69 -2.17 15.94 -8.11
C VAL A 69 -1.91 15.16 -9.38
N SER A 70 -2.39 15.68 -10.51
CA SER A 70 -1.99 15.19 -11.81
C SER A 70 -0.61 15.75 -12.17
N TRP A 71 0.34 14.86 -12.47
CA TRP A 71 1.64 15.20 -13.04
C TRP A 71 2.05 14.09 -14.00
N ASP A 72 2.43 14.45 -15.23
CA ASP A 72 2.77 13.49 -16.30
C ASP A 72 1.65 12.47 -16.61
N GLY A 73 0.40 12.96 -16.73
CA GLY A 73 -0.79 12.12 -17.02
C GLY A 73 -1.13 11.07 -15.95
N LYS A 74 -0.37 11.02 -14.85
CA LYS A 74 -0.55 10.10 -13.72
C LYS A 74 -1.14 10.86 -12.55
N MET A 75 -2.12 10.26 -11.87
CA MET A 75 -2.72 10.83 -10.67
C MET A 75 -1.90 10.42 -9.44
N TRP A 76 -1.29 11.39 -8.78
CA TRP A 76 -0.53 11.23 -7.55
C TRP A 76 -1.42 11.65 -6.37
N ASN A 77 -1.92 10.72 -5.57
CA ASN A 77 -2.54 11.13 -4.31
C ASN A 77 -1.44 11.71 -3.40
N MET A 78 -1.43 13.04 -3.22
CA MET A 78 -0.35 13.72 -2.49
C MET A 78 -0.37 13.39 -1.01
N ASN A 79 -1.57 13.17 -0.46
CA ASN A 79 -1.72 12.66 0.87
C ASN A 79 -1.01 11.30 0.96
N ASN A 80 -1.33 10.34 0.10
CA ASN A 80 -0.81 8.97 0.21
C ASN A 80 0.68 8.77 -0.16
N ASN A 81 1.39 9.78 -0.67
CA ASN A 81 2.83 9.66 -0.95
C ASN A 81 3.68 10.01 0.29
N ARG A 82 4.23 8.97 0.94
CA ARG A 82 5.12 9.10 2.12
C ARG A 82 6.26 10.12 1.95
N ILE A 83 6.80 10.28 0.73
CA ILE A 83 7.90 11.22 0.46
C ILE A 83 7.39 12.67 0.47
N ALA A 84 6.18 12.91 -0.05
CA ALA A 84 5.55 14.23 -0.03
C ALA A 84 5.17 14.64 1.41
N ARG A 85 4.51 13.74 2.16
CA ARG A 85 4.23 13.92 3.60
C ARG A 85 5.51 14.26 4.38
N ALA A 86 6.57 13.48 4.24
CA ALA A 86 7.82 13.69 4.97
C ALA A 86 8.50 15.03 4.64
N LYS A 87 8.52 15.45 3.36
CA LYS A 87 9.02 16.78 2.98
C LYS A 87 8.19 17.91 3.58
N PHE A 88 6.86 17.75 3.59
CA PHE A 88 5.96 18.73 4.18
C PHE A 88 6.14 18.85 5.71
N GLU A 89 6.29 17.73 6.42
CA GLU A 89 6.63 17.73 7.86
C GLU A 89 7.97 18.41 8.15
N ILE A 90 9.01 18.17 7.32
CA ILE A 90 10.30 18.87 7.42
C ILE A 90 10.10 20.38 7.24
N TYR A 91 9.34 20.80 6.23
CA TYR A 91 9.04 22.21 5.98
C TYR A 91 8.29 22.88 7.16
N LEU A 92 7.28 22.20 7.72
CA LEU A 92 6.55 22.69 8.90
C LEU A 92 7.46 22.82 10.14
N ALA A 93 8.45 21.92 10.28
CA ALA A 93 9.45 21.94 11.35
C ALA A 93 10.65 22.88 11.09
N THR A 94 10.80 23.42 9.87
CA THR A 94 11.89 24.34 9.50
C THR A 94 11.60 25.74 10.06
N PRO A 95 12.57 26.48 10.62
CA PRO A 95 12.35 27.86 11.06
C PRO A 95 11.91 28.79 9.91
N GLU A 96 11.39 29.95 10.26
CA GLU A 96 11.03 31.00 9.30
C GLU A 96 12.27 31.64 8.65
N ALA A 97 12.26 31.80 7.32
CA ALA A 97 13.32 32.46 6.56
C ALA A 97 13.19 33.99 6.66
N ASN A 98 13.40 34.52 7.87
CA ASN A 98 13.29 35.94 8.22
C ASN A 98 14.64 36.56 8.66
N SER A 99 15.77 35.91 8.39
CA SER A 99 17.09 36.46 8.72
C SER A 99 17.38 37.77 7.96
N ALA A 100 18.38 38.53 8.41
CA ALA A 100 18.82 39.74 7.70
C ALA A 100 19.27 39.42 6.26
N ASP A 101 19.98 38.31 6.06
CA ASP A 101 20.44 37.84 4.76
C ASP A 101 19.27 37.43 3.85
N ASP A 102 18.23 36.79 4.41
CA ASP A 102 16.99 36.46 3.67
C ASP A 102 16.22 37.71 3.22
N GLN A 103 16.34 38.82 3.96
CA GLN A 103 15.72 40.10 3.59
C GLN A 103 16.55 40.79 2.51
N ALA A 104 17.87 40.91 2.70
CA ALA A 104 18.80 41.49 1.73
C ALA A 104 18.71 40.83 0.35
N TYR A 105 18.68 39.49 0.29
CA TYR A 105 18.48 38.76 -0.96
C TYR A 105 17.17 39.13 -1.67
N ARG A 106 16.07 39.26 -0.92
CA ARG A 106 14.75 39.58 -1.49
C ARG A 106 14.66 41.01 -1.99
N ASP A 107 15.22 41.96 -1.24
CA ASP A 107 15.27 43.36 -1.66
C ASP A 107 16.08 43.49 -2.95
N LEU A 108 17.17 42.73 -3.08
CA LEU A 108 17.99 42.64 -4.28
C LEU A 108 17.24 41.97 -5.45
N MET A 109 16.55 40.85 -5.23
CA MET A 109 15.71 40.20 -6.25
C MET A 109 14.54 41.10 -6.72
N ALA A 110 13.90 41.82 -5.80
CA ALA A 110 12.88 42.81 -6.11
C ALA A 110 13.47 43.99 -6.91
N GLN A 111 14.69 44.44 -6.55
CA GLN A 111 15.41 45.47 -7.29
C GLN A 111 15.75 45.02 -8.72
N ILE A 112 16.28 43.81 -8.93
CA ILE A 112 16.51 43.23 -10.27
C ILE A 112 15.19 43.20 -11.07
N THR A 113 14.12 42.69 -10.45
CA THR A 113 12.80 42.54 -11.06
C THR A 113 12.19 43.90 -11.45
N LEU A 114 12.45 44.96 -10.67
CA LEU A 114 12.04 46.34 -10.94
C LEU A 114 12.92 47.02 -12.00
N LEU A 115 14.23 46.80 -11.99
CA LEU A 115 15.15 47.31 -13.01
C LEU A 115 14.81 46.74 -14.40
N LEU A 116 14.32 45.51 -14.46
CA LEU A 116 13.82 44.81 -15.66
C LEU A 116 12.34 45.06 -15.97
N ALA A 117 11.61 45.86 -15.18
CA ALA A 117 10.19 46.07 -15.41
C ALA A 117 9.96 46.96 -16.65
N PRO A 118 9.10 46.54 -17.62
CA PRO A 118 8.83 47.31 -18.84
C PRO A 118 8.09 48.63 -18.55
N THR A 119 7.43 48.73 -17.40
CA THR A 119 6.66 49.91 -16.93
C THR A 119 7.52 50.97 -16.25
N ARG A 120 8.83 50.76 -16.12
CA ARG A 120 9.74 51.68 -15.42
C ARG A 120 9.99 52.96 -16.23
N ALA A 121 9.98 54.11 -15.55
CA ALA A 121 10.35 55.39 -16.15
C ALA A 121 11.82 55.35 -16.65
N GLY A 122 12.01 55.60 -17.96
CA GLY A 122 13.29 55.43 -18.66
C GLY A 122 13.50 54.06 -19.31
N GLY A 123 12.59 53.11 -19.10
CA GLY A 123 12.68 51.74 -19.61
C GLY A 123 13.55 50.79 -18.76
N PRO A 124 13.73 49.53 -19.20
CA PRO A 124 14.50 48.54 -18.45
C PRO A 124 16.02 48.79 -18.46
N ASP A 125 16.66 48.83 -17.29
CA ASP A 125 18.13 48.96 -17.13
C ASP A 125 18.79 47.57 -17.05
N VAL A 126 18.87 46.88 -18.19
CA VAL A 126 19.42 45.51 -18.28
C VAL A 126 20.84 45.42 -17.70
N SER A 127 21.70 46.41 -17.96
CA SER A 127 23.09 46.40 -17.47
C SER A 127 23.20 46.47 -15.95
N LYS A 128 22.28 47.18 -15.28
CA LYS A 128 22.26 47.26 -13.80
C LYS A 128 21.67 45.99 -13.21
N ALA A 129 20.60 45.46 -13.81
CA ALA A 129 20.02 44.18 -13.40
C ALA A 129 21.04 43.04 -13.51
N PHE A 130 21.79 42.99 -14.61
CA PHE A 130 22.88 42.02 -14.81
C PHE A 130 23.99 42.16 -13.76
N ALA A 131 24.40 43.38 -13.41
CA ALA A 131 25.44 43.61 -12.42
C ALA A 131 25.06 43.11 -11.00
N LEU A 132 23.77 43.05 -10.67
CA LEU A 132 23.26 42.56 -9.39
C LEU A 132 23.05 41.03 -9.37
N LEU A 133 22.95 40.34 -10.52
CA LEU A 133 22.76 38.88 -10.55
C LEU A 133 23.86 38.09 -9.82
N PRO A 134 25.17 38.41 -9.94
CA PRO A 134 26.20 37.70 -9.18
C PRO A 134 26.11 37.93 -7.67
N GLU A 135 25.66 39.12 -7.25
CA GLU A 135 25.44 39.45 -5.84
C GLU A 135 24.25 38.67 -5.27
N ALA A 136 23.13 38.59 -6.01
CA ALA A 136 22.01 37.68 -5.70
C ALA A 136 22.48 36.22 -5.59
N GLY A 137 23.34 35.79 -6.52
CA GLY A 137 23.86 34.44 -6.62
C GLY A 137 24.85 34.03 -5.52
N ALA A 138 25.31 34.96 -4.68
CA ALA A 138 26.15 34.68 -3.53
C ALA A 138 25.36 34.17 -2.31
N PHE A 139 24.05 34.45 -2.24
CA PHE A 139 23.21 34.04 -1.11
C PHE A 139 22.85 32.54 -1.19
N GLN A 140 22.92 31.85 -0.06
CA GLN A 140 22.61 30.40 0.03
C GLN A 140 21.17 30.06 -0.39
N ILE A 141 20.24 31.01 -0.26
CA ILE A 141 18.84 30.86 -0.64
C ILE A 141 18.63 30.75 -2.17
N ASP A 142 19.52 31.37 -2.96
CA ASP A 142 19.50 31.35 -4.42
C ASP A 142 19.95 30.00 -4.99
N GLY A 143 20.98 29.40 -4.38
CA GLY A 143 21.59 28.16 -4.88
C GLY A 143 22.41 28.33 -6.17
N GLY A 144 22.79 29.57 -6.53
CA GLY A 144 23.57 29.86 -7.75
C GLY A 144 22.74 29.95 -9.03
N LEU A 145 21.42 30.08 -8.92
CA LEU A 145 20.50 30.27 -10.04
C LEU A 145 20.69 31.64 -10.71
N CYS A 146 20.86 32.72 -9.95
CA CYS A 146 21.17 34.03 -10.52
C CYS A 146 22.54 34.05 -11.22
N ASN A 147 23.53 33.32 -10.70
CA ASN A 147 24.81 33.09 -11.39
C ASN A 147 24.62 32.29 -12.69
N THR A 148 23.71 31.31 -12.70
CA THR A 148 23.40 30.51 -13.88
C THR A 148 22.71 31.35 -14.97
N ILE A 149 21.79 32.24 -14.59
CA ILE A 149 21.20 33.24 -15.49
C ILE A 149 22.29 34.19 -16.02
N ALA A 150 23.16 34.72 -15.15
CA ALA A 150 24.23 35.63 -15.56
C ALA A 150 25.19 34.98 -16.58
N ASN A 151 25.57 33.71 -16.37
CA ASN A 151 26.37 32.95 -17.34
C ASN A 151 25.63 32.79 -18.68
N GLY A 152 24.33 32.45 -18.65
CA GLY A 152 23.51 32.36 -19.87
C GLY A 152 23.40 33.69 -20.64
N VAL A 153 23.28 34.82 -19.94
CA VAL A 153 23.33 36.16 -20.56
C VAL A 153 24.71 36.43 -21.18
N TRP A 154 25.79 36.08 -20.46
CA TRP A 154 27.16 36.27 -20.92
C TRP A 154 27.49 35.44 -22.17
N ASP A 155 27.06 34.18 -22.22
CA ASP A 155 27.25 33.29 -23.38
C ASP A 155 26.54 33.84 -24.63
N VAL A 156 25.36 34.42 -24.46
CA VAL A 156 24.63 35.11 -25.55
C VAL A 156 25.38 36.36 -26.01
N TRP A 157 25.92 37.18 -25.11
CA TRP A 157 26.76 38.32 -25.49
C TRP A 157 28.05 37.89 -26.20
N LEU A 158 28.66 36.79 -25.79
CA LEU A 158 29.82 36.21 -26.46
C LEU A 158 29.47 35.71 -27.87
N ALA A 159 28.32 35.04 -28.03
CA ALA A 159 27.78 34.64 -29.32
C ALA A 159 27.50 35.85 -30.22
N GLN A 160 26.90 36.91 -29.69
CA GLN A 160 26.68 38.17 -30.42
C GLN A 160 28.00 38.82 -30.84
N ARG A 161 29.01 38.87 -29.98
CA ARG A 161 30.34 39.40 -30.32
C ARG A 161 31.05 38.56 -31.40
N LYS A 162 30.87 37.23 -31.36
CA LYS A 162 31.35 36.32 -32.41
C LYS A 162 30.64 36.62 -33.73
N VAL A 163 29.31 36.81 -33.71
CA VAL A 163 28.52 37.20 -34.89
C VAL A 163 28.94 38.56 -35.45
N THR A 164 29.17 39.59 -34.63
CA THR A 164 29.66 40.90 -35.12
C THR A 164 31.04 40.79 -35.76
N ASN A 165 31.94 40.01 -35.16
CA ASN A 165 33.29 39.79 -35.72
C ASN A 165 33.23 39.03 -37.05
N LEU A 166 32.37 38.01 -37.17
CA LEU A 166 32.15 37.30 -38.43
C LEU A 166 31.49 38.18 -39.50
N ARG A 167 30.56 39.07 -39.12
CA ARG A 167 29.94 40.05 -40.03
C ARG A 167 30.99 41.06 -40.54
N GLN A 168 31.85 41.60 -39.68
CA GLN A 168 32.96 42.48 -40.08
C GLN A 168 33.98 41.77 -40.98
N ALA A 169 34.31 40.51 -40.67
CA ALA A 169 35.16 39.68 -41.53
C ALA A 169 34.52 39.45 -42.91
N ASN A 170 33.22 39.16 -42.96
CA ASN A 170 32.48 39.05 -44.22
C ASN A 170 32.46 40.38 -44.99
N GLU A 171 32.26 41.53 -44.34
CA GLU A 171 32.31 42.84 -45.01
C GLU A 171 33.69 43.14 -45.62
N ALA A 172 34.78 42.82 -44.90
CA ALA A 172 36.13 42.93 -45.42
C ALA A 172 36.38 41.97 -46.60
N MET A 173 35.82 40.77 -46.56
CA MET A 173 35.87 39.79 -47.65
C MET A 173 35.03 40.23 -48.87
N VAL A 174 33.89 40.90 -48.67
CA VAL A 174 33.10 41.52 -49.76
C VAL A 174 33.86 42.67 -50.41
N LYS A 175 34.54 43.53 -49.64
CA LYS A 175 35.40 44.59 -50.18
C LYS A 175 36.53 43.97 -51.02
N ARG A 176 37.26 43.00 -50.45
CA ARG A 176 38.32 42.26 -51.15
C ARG A 176 37.83 41.55 -52.41
N ARG A 177 36.64 40.95 -52.39
CA ARG A 177 35.99 40.36 -53.56
C ARG A 177 35.78 41.42 -54.64
N ARG A 178 35.18 42.56 -54.30
CA ARG A 178 34.94 43.67 -55.24
C ARG A 178 36.24 44.22 -55.84
N ASP A 179 37.29 44.33 -55.03
CA ASP A 179 38.61 44.74 -55.51
C ASP A 179 39.21 43.71 -56.47
N LEU A 180 39.03 42.41 -56.22
CA LEU A 180 39.47 41.33 -57.11
C LEU A 180 38.64 41.25 -58.41
N GLU A 181 37.33 41.48 -58.34
CA GLU A 181 36.43 41.58 -59.49
C GLU A 181 36.84 42.77 -60.36
N TRP A 182 37.02 43.95 -59.78
CA TRP A 182 37.51 45.14 -60.47
C TRP A 182 38.89 44.93 -61.11
N ASN A 183 39.84 44.34 -60.37
CA ASN A 183 41.16 44.00 -60.91
C ASN A 183 41.09 42.95 -62.04
N THR A 184 40.09 42.07 -62.02
CA THR A 184 39.84 41.08 -63.09
C THR A 184 39.24 41.76 -64.31
N GLU A 185 38.23 42.62 -64.15
CA GLU A 185 37.65 43.43 -65.22
C GLU A 185 38.68 44.34 -65.87
N GLN A 186 39.50 45.04 -65.09
CA GLN A 186 40.62 45.84 -65.61
C GLN A 186 41.68 44.98 -66.30
N GLY A 187 41.98 43.79 -65.77
CA GLY A 187 42.87 42.81 -66.40
C GLY A 187 42.34 42.22 -67.71
N MET A 188 41.02 42.13 -67.87
CA MET A 188 40.36 41.67 -69.09
C MET A 188 40.22 42.79 -70.12
N ASN A 189 39.87 44.01 -69.69
CA ASN A 189 39.75 45.18 -70.56
C ASN A 189 41.11 45.75 -71.03
N SER A 190 42.20 45.42 -70.34
CA SER A 190 43.58 45.76 -70.77
C SER A 190 44.23 44.69 -71.65
N ALA A 191 43.51 43.62 -72.01
CA ALA A 191 43.97 42.69 -73.04
C ALA A 191 43.97 43.41 -74.41
N PRO A 192 45.09 43.41 -75.17
CA PRO A 192 45.15 44.13 -76.44
C PRO A 192 44.19 43.51 -77.46
N LEU A 193 43.30 44.33 -78.03
CA LEU A 193 42.44 43.92 -79.15
C LEU A 193 43.33 43.40 -80.30
N ALA A 194 43.07 42.17 -80.74
CA ALA A 194 43.73 41.62 -81.91
C ALA A 194 43.30 42.40 -83.18
N PRO A 195 44.24 42.74 -84.09
CA PRO A 195 43.89 43.46 -85.31
C PRO A 195 43.09 42.56 -86.25
N SER A 196 41.95 43.05 -86.72
CA SER A 196 41.17 42.40 -87.77
C SER A 196 41.83 42.58 -89.14
N THR A 197 42.42 41.52 -89.70
CA THR A 197 42.97 41.53 -91.07
C THR A 197 42.07 40.74 -92.02
N ALA A 198 41.35 41.45 -92.90
CA ALA A 198 40.60 40.87 -93.99
C ALA A 198 41.44 40.87 -95.29
N GLY A 199 41.55 39.71 -95.94
CA GLY A 199 41.88 39.57 -97.36
C GLY A 199 43.37 39.60 -97.77
N GLY A 200 43.76 38.70 -98.68
CA GLY A 200 44.99 38.80 -99.49
C GLY A 200 46.01 37.67 -99.30
N SER A 201 46.04 36.71 -100.22
CA SER A 201 46.99 35.59 -100.26
C SER A 201 48.28 35.92 -101.04
N THR A 202 49.43 35.35 -100.63
CA THR A 202 50.28 34.43 -101.46
C THR A 202 51.67 34.15 -100.82
N LYS A 203 52.00 32.86 -100.67
CA LYS A 203 53.32 32.19 -100.42
C LYS A 203 54.14 32.55 -99.16
N GLY A 204 54.62 31.49 -98.49
CA GLY A 204 55.51 31.54 -97.31
C GLY A 204 57.01 31.55 -97.66
N THR A 205 57.94 31.23 -96.74
CA THR A 205 57.78 30.63 -95.41
C THR A 205 58.96 30.99 -94.50
N ALA A 206 58.73 30.93 -93.17
CA ALA A 206 59.67 30.42 -92.16
C ALA A 206 60.54 31.41 -91.36
N ASN A 207 59.96 32.46 -90.79
CA ASN A 207 60.61 33.17 -89.66
C ASN A 207 59.62 33.65 -88.57
N ASN A 208 58.64 32.81 -88.21
CA ASN A 208 57.62 33.14 -87.21
C ASN A 208 57.43 31.98 -86.20
N ARG A 209 58.42 31.81 -85.30
CA ARG A 209 58.32 30.90 -84.14
C ARG A 209 58.69 31.55 -82.81
N GLN A 210 59.52 32.59 -82.81
CA GLN A 210 59.94 33.28 -81.57
C GLN A 210 58.94 34.35 -81.10
N GLN A 211 58.33 35.12 -82.02
CA GLN A 211 57.31 36.11 -81.64
C GLN A 211 55.99 35.45 -81.19
N ALA A 212 55.54 34.39 -81.87
CA ALA A 212 54.36 33.63 -81.46
C ALA A 212 54.48 33.04 -80.04
N VAL A 213 55.63 32.47 -79.68
CA VAL A 213 55.86 31.90 -78.34
C VAL A 213 55.86 32.99 -77.26
N GLN A 214 56.44 34.15 -77.52
CA GLN A 214 56.50 35.22 -76.52
C GLN A 214 55.15 35.93 -76.31
N GLN A 215 54.34 36.07 -77.37
CA GLN A 215 52.98 36.58 -77.28
C GLN A 215 52.03 35.55 -76.63
N GLN A 216 52.24 34.26 -76.87
CA GLN A 216 51.49 33.19 -76.20
C GLN A 216 51.91 33.02 -74.72
N GLN A 217 53.18 33.26 -74.36
CA GLN A 217 53.63 33.35 -72.96
C GLN A 217 53.00 34.54 -72.22
N ASN A 218 52.97 35.73 -72.82
CA ASN A 218 52.33 36.88 -72.17
C ASN A 218 50.81 36.67 -71.99
N THR A 219 50.10 36.17 -73.02
CA THR A 219 48.66 35.89 -72.92
C THR A 219 48.34 34.78 -71.91
N SER A 220 49.16 33.73 -71.83
CA SER A 220 48.98 32.66 -70.84
C SER A 220 49.32 33.11 -69.41
N MET A 221 50.27 34.02 -69.23
CA MET A 221 50.56 34.65 -67.93
C MET A 221 49.41 35.56 -67.47
N THR A 222 48.77 36.30 -68.37
CA THR A 222 47.57 37.09 -68.05
C THR A 222 46.38 36.19 -67.74
N LEU A 223 46.13 35.15 -68.55
CA LEU A 223 45.06 34.18 -68.32
C LEU A 223 45.25 33.40 -67.00
N GLY A 224 46.49 33.07 -66.64
CA GLY A 224 46.85 32.43 -65.36
C GLY A 224 46.64 33.33 -64.13
N ARG A 225 46.82 34.66 -64.28
CA ARG A 225 46.48 35.62 -63.21
C ARG A 225 44.97 35.77 -63.06
N VAL A 226 44.24 35.88 -64.17
CA VAL A 226 42.77 35.94 -64.19
C VAL A 226 42.14 34.67 -63.60
N SER A 227 42.64 33.47 -63.92
CA SER A 227 42.16 32.22 -63.32
C SER A 227 42.49 32.12 -61.83
N GLY A 228 43.63 32.66 -61.40
CA GLY A 228 43.97 32.83 -59.98
C GLY A 228 42.99 33.74 -59.24
N TYR A 229 42.60 34.87 -59.84
CA TYR A 229 41.58 35.76 -59.26
C TYR A 229 40.21 35.10 -59.19
N ILE A 230 39.74 34.45 -60.26
CA ILE A 230 38.47 33.70 -60.27
C ILE A 230 38.45 32.61 -59.18
N LYS A 231 39.54 31.85 -59.02
CA LYS A 231 39.66 30.86 -57.93
C LYS A 231 39.59 31.53 -56.55
N SER A 232 40.23 32.68 -56.36
CA SER A 232 40.19 33.41 -55.09
C SER A 232 38.81 34.01 -54.79
N ILE A 233 38.05 34.45 -55.80
CA ILE A 233 36.67 34.90 -55.66
C ILE A 233 35.79 33.74 -55.19
N ALA A 234 35.90 32.56 -55.82
CA ALA A 234 35.15 31.37 -55.41
C ALA A 234 35.50 30.89 -53.98
N GLU A 235 36.78 30.97 -53.58
CA GLU A 235 37.18 30.66 -52.20
C GLU A 235 36.62 31.68 -51.19
N ILE A 236 36.62 32.97 -51.56
CA ILE A 236 36.01 34.03 -50.74
C ILE A 236 34.50 33.82 -50.62
N GLU A 237 33.78 33.49 -51.70
CA GLU A 237 32.36 33.14 -51.65
C GLU A 237 32.07 31.93 -50.77
N GLY A 238 32.89 30.87 -50.86
CA GLY A 238 32.77 29.69 -50.01
C GLY A 238 32.97 30.03 -48.52
N ARG A 239 34.00 30.82 -48.19
CA ARG A 239 34.25 31.29 -46.83
C ARG A 239 33.14 32.22 -46.32
N MET A 240 32.59 33.11 -47.15
CA MET A 240 31.47 33.97 -46.77
C MET A 240 30.21 33.15 -46.44
N LYS A 241 29.86 32.16 -47.27
CA LYS A 241 28.73 31.25 -47.02
C LYS A 241 28.91 30.42 -45.74
N LEU A 242 30.13 29.92 -45.48
CA LEU A 242 30.44 29.21 -44.23
C LEU A 242 30.38 30.12 -42.99
N ASN A 243 30.80 31.37 -43.12
CA ASN A 243 30.66 32.36 -42.04
C ASN A 243 29.18 32.75 -41.82
N GLU A 244 28.39 32.84 -42.88
CA GLU A 244 26.95 33.13 -42.83
C GLU A 244 26.16 31.99 -42.15
N THR A 245 26.43 30.73 -42.49
CA THR A 245 25.83 29.59 -41.78
C THR A 245 26.32 29.52 -40.32
N ALA A 246 27.60 29.82 -40.05
CA ALA A 246 28.12 29.89 -38.69
C ALA A 246 27.48 31.04 -37.85
N ILE A 247 27.14 32.16 -38.48
CA ILE A 247 26.38 33.25 -37.86
C ILE A 247 24.96 32.76 -37.49
N GLY A 248 24.22 32.21 -38.46
CA GLY A 248 22.85 31.72 -38.23
C GLY A 248 22.78 30.63 -37.17
N LEU A 249 23.68 29.65 -37.22
CA LEU A 249 23.79 28.58 -36.23
C LEU A 249 24.12 29.14 -34.84
N SER A 250 25.07 30.06 -34.71
CA SER A 250 25.43 30.64 -33.41
C SER A 250 24.28 31.44 -32.78
N GLU A 251 23.46 32.08 -33.60
CA GLU A 251 22.32 32.86 -33.14
C GLU A 251 21.14 31.95 -32.71
N VAL A 252 20.83 30.92 -33.49
CA VAL A 252 19.81 29.91 -33.13
C VAL A 252 20.23 29.14 -31.87
N THR A 253 21.45 28.61 -31.81
CA THR A 253 21.92 27.83 -30.66
C THR A 253 21.85 28.63 -29.35
N SER A 254 22.26 29.90 -29.36
CA SER A 254 22.23 30.75 -28.16
C SER A 254 20.80 31.12 -27.73
N LYS A 255 19.86 31.27 -28.67
CA LYS A 255 18.41 31.40 -28.37
C LYS A 255 17.87 30.12 -27.71
N THR A 256 18.07 28.96 -28.34
CA THR A 256 17.57 27.67 -27.83
C THR A 256 18.12 27.34 -26.44
N GLN A 257 19.41 27.59 -26.19
CA GLN A 257 20.04 27.37 -24.88
C GLN A 257 19.41 28.23 -23.78
N PHE A 258 19.19 29.52 -24.04
CA PHE A 258 18.58 30.41 -23.05
C PHE A 258 17.10 30.09 -22.82
N GLN A 259 16.36 29.75 -23.88
CA GLN A 259 14.97 29.27 -23.77
C GLN A 259 14.85 27.98 -22.94
N ALA A 260 15.77 27.03 -23.12
CA ALA A 260 15.83 25.80 -22.31
C ALA A 260 16.09 26.09 -20.82
N LEU A 261 16.96 27.06 -20.51
CA LEU A 261 17.22 27.51 -19.14
C LEU A 261 15.96 28.12 -18.49
N MET A 262 15.18 28.91 -19.24
CA MET A 262 13.92 29.48 -18.74
C MET A 262 12.89 28.40 -18.39
N VAL A 263 12.72 27.42 -19.28
CA VAL A 263 11.87 26.23 -19.05
C VAL A 263 12.36 25.46 -17.81
N GLN A 264 13.67 25.24 -17.68
CA GLN A 264 14.24 24.50 -16.56
C GLN A 264 13.93 25.20 -15.22
N LEU A 265 14.08 26.53 -15.14
CA LEU A 265 13.76 27.30 -13.94
C LEU A 265 12.26 27.20 -13.58
N PHE A 266 11.38 27.29 -14.58
CA PHE A 266 9.94 27.10 -14.39
C PHE A 266 9.61 25.71 -13.85
N MET A 267 10.14 24.65 -14.47
CA MET A 267 9.94 23.25 -14.04
C MET A 267 10.54 22.96 -12.65
N GLN A 268 11.59 23.68 -12.24
CA GLN A 268 12.17 23.62 -10.90
C GLN A 268 11.42 24.45 -9.84
N ARG A 269 10.24 25.01 -10.20
CA ARG A 269 9.41 25.87 -9.33
C ARG A 269 10.15 27.12 -8.84
N ARG A 270 11.07 27.64 -9.67
CA ARG A 270 11.87 28.85 -9.44
C ARG A 270 11.27 30.02 -10.21
N PHE A 271 10.03 30.39 -9.85
CA PHE A 271 9.24 31.33 -10.63
C PHE A 271 9.84 32.75 -10.68
N GLU A 272 10.44 33.24 -9.59
CA GLU A 272 11.14 34.55 -9.58
C GLU A 272 12.29 34.58 -10.60
N HIS A 273 13.13 33.53 -10.60
CA HIS A 273 14.22 33.34 -11.56
C HIS A 273 13.72 33.19 -13.00
N ALA A 274 12.62 32.46 -13.20
CA ALA A 274 12.00 32.31 -14.51
C ALA A 274 11.49 33.66 -15.05
N ILE A 275 10.83 34.48 -14.23
CA ILE A 275 10.39 35.84 -14.57
C ILE A 275 11.58 36.74 -14.94
N ILE A 276 12.66 36.70 -14.15
CA ILE A 276 13.89 37.47 -14.45
C ILE A 276 14.46 37.07 -15.82
N ALA A 277 14.55 35.77 -16.11
CA ALA A 277 15.02 35.29 -17.41
C ALA A 277 14.05 35.65 -18.56
N CYS A 278 12.73 35.53 -18.35
CA CYS A 278 11.71 35.98 -19.31
C CYS A 278 11.80 37.48 -19.63
N ARG A 279 12.10 38.32 -18.64
CA ARG A 279 12.26 39.77 -18.84
C ARG A 279 13.59 40.15 -19.47
N LEU A 280 14.66 39.38 -19.25
CA LEU A 280 15.94 39.57 -19.95
C LEU A 280 15.86 39.19 -21.43
N TYR A 281 15.08 38.17 -21.78
CA TYR A 281 15.03 37.59 -23.13
C TYR A 281 14.78 38.62 -24.26
N PRO A 282 13.75 39.50 -24.23
CA PRO A 282 13.50 40.49 -25.30
C PRO A 282 14.60 41.54 -25.48
N HIS A 283 15.43 41.77 -24.46
CA HIS A 283 16.54 42.71 -24.56
C HIS A 283 17.77 42.09 -25.20
N MET A 284 17.93 40.77 -25.07
CA MET A 284 19.01 40.00 -25.66
C MET A 284 18.69 39.64 -27.12
N PHE A 285 17.44 39.25 -27.41
CA PHE A 285 17.00 38.83 -28.72
C PHE A 285 15.94 39.79 -29.24
N ARG A 286 16.35 40.67 -30.18
CA ARG A 286 15.52 41.76 -30.73
C ARG A 286 14.52 41.32 -31.79
N ASP A 287 14.48 40.04 -32.13
CA ASP A 287 13.47 39.51 -33.03
C ASP A 287 12.15 39.38 -32.26
N GLY A 288 11.06 39.91 -32.81
CA GLY A 288 9.73 39.81 -32.20
C GLY A 288 9.16 38.37 -32.13
N ASP A 289 9.95 37.36 -32.49
CA ASP A 289 9.62 35.96 -32.35
C ASP A 289 9.89 35.49 -30.92
N SER A 290 8.82 35.51 -30.12
CA SER A 290 8.81 35.01 -28.74
C SER A 290 8.44 33.53 -28.64
N VAL A 291 8.35 32.80 -29.77
CA VAL A 291 8.06 31.37 -29.80
C VAL A 291 9.27 30.58 -29.30
N LEU A 292 9.01 29.60 -28.44
CA LEU A 292 10.02 28.71 -27.91
C LEU A 292 10.38 27.67 -28.98
N GLN A 293 11.64 27.70 -29.43
CA GLN A 293 12.23 26.80 -30.40
C GLN A 293 12.55 25.45 -29.75
N LEU A 294 11.47 24.75 -29.40
CA LEU A 294 11.49 23.39 -28.87
C LEU A 294 11.45 22.39 -30.02
N ASP A 295 12.22 21.31 -29.92
CA ASP A 295 12.19 20.20 -30.86
C ASP A 295 10.76 19.68 -31.05
N ASP A 296 10.38 19.36 -32.30
CA ASP A 296 9.03 18.92 -32.68
C ASP A 296 8.58 17.65 -31.93
N ASN A 297 9.52 16.84 -31.50
CA ASN A 297 9.27 15.62 -30.72
C ASN A 297 9.40 15.79 -29.20
N SER A 298 9.78 16.97 -28.70
CA SER A 298 9.94 17.18 -27.25
C SER A 298 8.62 17.05 -26.51
N ASP A 299 8.61 16.31 -25.41
CA ASP A 299 7.40 16.11 -24.61
C ASP A 299 6.92 17.42 -23.98
N LEU A 300 7.81 18.40 -23.81
CA LEU A 300 7.44 19.76 -23.42
C LEU A 300 6.58 20.44 -24.50
N LYS A 301 6.99 20.41 -25.78
CA LYS A 301 6.21 21.02 -26.88
C LYS A 301 4.85 20.33 -27.04
N LYS A 302 4.80 19.00 -26.87
CA LYS A 302 3.55 18.24 -26.82
C LYS A 302 2.70 18.60 -25.60
N MET A 303 3.30 18.79 -24.43
CA MET A 303 2.58 19.16 -23.20
C MET A 303 1.89 20.51 -23.38
N PHE A 304 2.61 21.55 -23.82
CA PHE A 304 2.02 22.87 -24.08
C PHE A 304 0.99 22.87 -25.22
N SER A 305 1.29 22.19 -26.34
CA SER A 305 0.39 22.18 -27.51
C SER A 305 -0.88 21.37 -27.28
N ALA A 306 -0.79 20.23 -26.56
CA ALA A 306 -1.95 19.41 -26.22
C ALA A 306 -2.81 20.00 -25.09
N SER A 307 -2.22 20.77 -24.16
CA SER A 307 -2.98 21.42 -23.08
C SER A 307 -3.71 22.69 -23.52
N MET A 308 -3.17 23.44 -24.48
CA MET A 308 -3.65 24.80 -24.79
C MET A 308 -3.86 25.12 -26.27
N GLY A 309 -3.37 24.31 -27.21
CA GLY A 309 -3.51 24.58 -28.66
C GLY A 309 -2.76 25.80 -29.19
N VAL A 310 -1.92 26.43 -28.37
CA VAL A 310 -1.11 27.62 -28.71
C VAL A 310 0.37 27.24 -28.67
N PRO A 311 1.23 27.74 -29.60
CA PRO A 311 2.67 27.51 -29.51
C PRO A 311 3.22 28.06 -28.19
N PRO A 312 4.11 27.32 -27.50
CA PRO A 312 4.68 27.78 -26.24
C PRO A 312 5.56 29.03 -26.47
N THR A 313 5.31 30.10 -25.74
CA THR A 313 6.04 31.37 -25.85
C THR A 313 6.71 31.77 -24.54
N VAL A 314 7.72 32.65 -24.63
CA VAL A 314 8.37 33.28 -23.47
C VAL A 314 7.36 34.04 -22.59
N SER A 315 6.42 34.75 -23.21
CA SER A 315 5.37 35.48 -22.49
C SER A 315 4.40 34.56 -21.74
N LEU A 316 4.17 33.34 -22.23
CA LEU A 316 3.35 32.33 -21.55
C LEU A 316 4.05 31.81 -20.28
N ILE A 317 5.38 31.62 -20.31
CA ILE A 317 6.16 31.25 -19.11
C ILE A 317 6.15 32.39 -18.08
N ASP A 318 6.33 33.65 -18.50
CA ASP A 318 6.27 34.82 -17.60
C ASP A 318 4.89 34.94 -16.92
N GLY A 319 3.82 34.82 -17.71
CA GLY A 319 2.44 34.85 -17.22
C GLY A 319 2.13 33.70 -16.24
N PHE A 320 2.54 32.47 -16.54
CA PHE A 320 2.33 31.34 -15.63
C PHE A 320 3.20 31.42 -14.38
N ALA A 321 4.43 31.91 -14.46
CA ALA A 321 5.27 32.11 -13.28
C ALA A 321 4.67 33.19 -12.36
N ALA A 322 4.15 34.29 -12.92
CA ALA A 322 3.47 35.33 -12.16
C ALA A 322 2.16 34.81 -11.52
N GLU A 323 1.35 34.05 -12.25
CA GLU A 323 0.11 33.47 -11.73
C GLU A 323 0.37 32.38 -10.67
N ALA A 324 1.43 31.58 -10.81
CA ALA A 324 1.84 30.61 -9.80
C ALA A 324 2.30 31.28 -8.49
N ILE A 325 3.03 32.41 -8.57
CA ILE A 325 3.37 33.23 -7.41
C ILE A 325 2.10 33.77 -6.75
N ARG A 326 1.20 34.37 -7.55
CA ARG A 326 -0.06 34.93 -7.08
C ARG A 326 -0.95 33.89 -6.39
N GLY A 327 -1.15 32.73 -7.02
CA GLY A 327 -1.96 31.64 -6.47
C GLY A 327 -1.39 31.08 -5.16
N VAL A 328 -0.06 31.04 -5.03
CA VAL A 328 0.60 30.71 -3.77
C VAL A 328 0.38 31.80 -2.71
N ASP A 329 0.48 33.08 -3.05
CA ASP A 329 0.21 34.18 -2.13
C ASP A 329 -1.24 34.17 -1.63
N GLU A 330 -2.21 33.96 -2.53
CA GLU A 330 -3.63 33.82 -2.19
C GLU A 330 -3.89 32.58 -1.33
N ALA A 331 -3.25 31.44 -1.63
CA ALA A 331 -3.35 30.22 -0.82
C ALA A 331 -2.75 30.40 0.58
N VAL A 332 -1.65 31.17 0.73
CA VAL A 332 -1.08 31.47 2.05
C VAL A 332 -1.96 32.46 2.83
N VAL A 333 -2.60 33.44 2.19
CA VAL A 333 -3.61 34.29 2.84
C VAL A 333 -4.80 33.45 3.32
N ALA A 334 -5.31 32.53 2.48
CA ALA A 334 -6.39 31.62 2.87
C ALA A 334 -5.97 30.72 4.05
N PHE A 335 -4.75 30.19 4.03
CA PHE A 335 -4.16 29.44 5.14
C PHE A 335 -4.13 30.23 6.45
N GLU A 336 -3.64 31.47 6.43
CA GLU A 336 -3.59 32.36 7.61
C GLU A 336 -5.00 32.54 8.21
N GLN A 337 -6.03 32.72 7.37
CA GLN A 337 -7.43 32.84 7.82
C GLN A 337 -7.99 31.53 8.40
N LEU A 338 -7.66 30.37 7.83
CA LEU A 338 -8.08 29.06 8.34
C LEU A 338 -7.44 28.75 9.70
N VAL A 339 -6.16 29.07 9.89
CA VAL A 339 -5.48 28.95 11.19
C VAL A 339 -6.08 29.87 12.25
N LEU A 340 -6.50 31.09 11.88
CA LEU A 340 -7.22 32.00 12.79
C LEU A 340 -8.58 31.44 13.22
N ARG A 341 -9.26 30.70 12.34
CA ARG A 341 -10.57 30.07 12.59
C ARG A 341 -10.50 28.75 13.37
N GLN A 342 -9.30 28.18 13.55
CA GLN A 342 -9.08 26.81 14.07
C GLN A 342 -9.58 25.71 13.12
N ASP A 343 -9.53 25.99 11.81
CA ASP A 343 -9.89 25.08 10.72
C ASP A 343 -8.59 24.44 10.16
N TYR A 344 -7.91 23.62 10.98
CA TYR A 344 -6.58 23.06 10.71
C TYR A 344 -6.56 21.97 9.63
N ASP A 345 -7.66 21.25 9.36
CA ASP A 345 -7.69 20.25 8.28
C ASP A 345 -7.53 20.95 6.92
N SER A 346 -8.41 21.91 6.67
CA SER A 346 -8.40 22.77 5.49
C SER A 346 -7.10 23.57 5.41
N ALA A 347 -6.60 24.10 6.53
CA ALA A 347 -5.33 24.81 6.56
C ALA A 347 -4.16 23.89 6.15
N SER A 348 -4.09 22.65 6.66
CA SER A 348 -3.03 21.70 6.31
C SER A 348 -3.04 21.37 4.82
N LYS A 349 -4.22 21.16 4.24
CA LYS A 349 -4.42 20.88 2.81
C LYS A 349 -4.00 22.08 1.95
N ARG A 350 -4.55 23.27 2.21
CA ARG A 350 -4.19 24.50 1.46
C ARG A 350 -2.72 24.88 1.56
N LEU A 351 -2.08 24.65 2.71
CA LEU A 351 -0.64 24.86 2.85
C LEU A 351 0.18 23.79 2.11
N MET A 352 -0.28 22.54 2.05
CA MET A 352 0.36 21.48 1.26
C MET A 352 0.24 21.75 -0.25
N GLU A 353 -0.91 22.24 -0.72
CA GLU A 353 -1.12 22.72 -2.09
C GLU A 353 -0.14 23.85 -2.44
N ALA A 354 -0.10 24.89 -1.60
CA ALA A 354 0.81 26.02 -1.76
C ALA A 354 2.28 25.53 -1.79
N TYR A 355 2.68 24.67 -0.85
CA TYR A 355 4.03 24.09 -0.79
C TYR A 355 4.39 23.26 -2.04
N ALA A 356 3.44 22.48 -2.58
CA ALA A 356 3.63 21.68 -3.78
C ALA A 356 3.86 22.54 -5.04
N ILE A 357 3.30 23.74 -5.09
CA ILE A 357 3.54 24.70 -6.19
C ILE A 357 4.79 25.55 -5.90
N GLY A 358 4.93 26.06 -4.67
CA GLY A 358 5.81 27.19 -4.33
C GLY A 358 6.87 26.94 -3.26
N GLU A 359 7.37 25.70 -3.08
CA GLU A 359 8.44 25.31 -2.11
C GLU A 359 9.55 26.36 -1.89
N TYR A 360 9.98 27.06 -2.95
CA TYR A 360 11.07 28.04 -2.90
C TYR A 360 10.63 29.49 -2.71
N LEU A 361 9.33 29.79 -2.84
CA LEU A 361 8.82 31.17 -2.81
C LEU A 361 8.95 31.80 -1.42
N PRO A 362 9.28 33.10 -1.34
CA PRO A 362 9.40 33.83 -0.08
C PRO A 362 8.21 33.65 0.86
N ARG A 363 6.97 33.76 0.34
CA ARG A 363 5.77 33.76 1.19
C ARG A 363 5.62 32.47 2.01
N ILE A 364 5.86 31.32 1.39
CA ILE A 364 5.83 30.01 2.06
C ILE A 364 6.98 29.89 3.07
N ARG A 365 8.19 30.31 2.70
CA ARG A 365 9.38 30.18 3.56
C ARG A 365 9.38 31.13 4.76
N ARG A 366 8.66 32.26 4.68
CA ARG A 366 8.47 33.22 5.77
C ARG A 366 7.37 32.87 6.77
N LEU A 367 6.57 31.82 6.51
CA LEU A 367 5.42 31.50 7.36
C LEU A 367 5.84 31.30 8.83
N PRO A 368 5.20 31.99 9.80
CA PRO A 368 5.62 31.98 11.19
C PRO A 368 5.71 30.58 11.78
N MET A 369 6.75 30.33 12.59
CA MET A 369 6.94 29.01 13.20
C MET A 369 5.74 28.57 14.04
N VAL A 370 5.10 29.52 14.75
CA VAL A 370 3.94 29.27 15.62
C VAL A 370 2.71 28.79 14.84
N THR A 371 2.47 29.28 13.61
CA THR A 371 1.35 28.81 12.79
C THR A 371 1.65 27.47 12.15
N LYS A 372 2.89 27.23 11.73
CA LYS A 372 3.34 25.93 11.19
C LYS A 372 3.30 24.81 12.23
N LEU A 373 3.68 25.08 13.48
CA LEU A 373 3.65 24.08 14.55
C LEU A 373 2.23 23.58 14.88
N LYS A 374 1.23 24.48 14.93
CA LYS A 374 -0.18 24.09 15.13
C LYS A 374 -0.67 23.09 14.07
N VAL A 375 -0.26 23.33 12.82
CA VAL A 375 -0.59 22.48 11.67
C VAL A 375 0.22 21.18 11.72
N LEU A 376 1.49 21.24 12.14
CA LEU A 376 2.34 20.05 12.30
C LEU A 376 1.77 19.07 13.31
N ASP A 377 1.28 19.55 14.46
CA ASP A 377 0.70 18.68 15.48
C ASP A 377 -0.60 18.03 14.99
N TYR A 378 -1.44 18.77 14.26
CA TYR A 378 -2.62 18.21 13.57
C TYR A 378 -2.25 17.16 12.51
N VAL A 379 -1.27 17.46 11.65
CA VAL A 379 -0.79 16.53 10.60
C VAL A 379 -0.19 15.26 11.20
N ARG A 380 0.54 15.37 12.32
CA ARG A 380 1.07 14.22 13.07
C ARG A 380 -0.04 13.35 13.63
N ASP A 381 -1.05 13.94 14.26
CA ASP A 381 -2.21 13.21 14.77
C ASP A 381 -2.98 12.51 13.64
N GLY A 382 -3.16 13.18 12.49
CA GLY A 382 -3.76 12.59 11.29
C GLY A 382 -2.95 11.42 10.70
N ASN A 383 -1.63 11.56 10.64
CA ASN A 383 -0.73 10.49 10.18
C ASN A 383 -0.75 9.29 11.16
N GLN A 384 -0.79 9.53 12.47
CA GLN A 384 -0.97 8.48 13.46
C GLN A 384 -2.35 7.80 13.34
N LEU A 385 -3.40 8.56 13.04
CA LEU A 385 -4.76 8.02 12.83
C LEU A 385 -4.78 7.07 11.62
N ILE A 386 -4.22 7.48 10.48
CA ILE A 386 -4.12 6.63 9.28
C ILE A 386 -3.36 5.34 9.61
N ASN A 387 -2.17 5.46 10.23
CA ASN A 387 -1.38 4.29 10.64
C ASN A 387 -2.16 3.37 11.60
N SER A 388 -2.94 3.91 12.54
CA SER A 388 -3.73 3.12 13.49
C SER A 388 -4.87 2.36 12.81
N LEU A 389 -5.51 2.96 11.80
CA LEU A 389 -6.55 2.32 10.99
C LEU A 389 -5.97 1.23 10.08
N GLU A 390 -4.80 1.48 9.47
CA GLU A 390 -4.07 0.47 8.67
C GLU A 390 -3.65 -0.74 9.53
N MET A 391 -3.15 -0.49 10.74
CA MET A 391 -2.76 -1.53 11.71
C MET A 391 -3.95 -2.14 12.47
N ARG A 392 -5.18 -1.73 12.16
CA ARG A 392 -6.44 -2.20 12.77
C ARG A 392 -6.51 -2.02 14.30
N ASP A 393 -5.81 -1.02 14.84
CA ASP A 393 -5.93 -0.59 16.23
C ASP A 393 -7.05 0.45 16.38
N PHE A 394 -8.28 -0.06 16.40
CA PHE A 394 -9.48 0.76 16.57
C PHE A 394 -9.65 1.32 17.99
N GLY A 395 -8.76 1.00 18.95
CA GLY A 395 -8.73 1.65 20.25
C GLY A 395 -8.05 3.02 20.12
N LEU A 396 -6.77 3.00 19.73
CA LEU A 396 -5.96 4.20 19.51
C LEU A 396 -6.56 5.11 18.43
N ALA A 397 -7.15 4.55 17.38
CA ALA A 397 -7.85 5.33 16.35
C ALA A 397 -9.03 6.17 16.92
N GLU A 398 -9.80 5.64 17.88
CA GLU A 398 -10.91 6.38 18.47
C GLU A 398 -10.42 7.54 19.35
N GLU A 399 -9.33 7.33 20.10
CA GLU A 399 -8.69 8.38 20.90
C GLU A 399 -8.16 9.52 20.02
N LEU A 400 -7.51 9.19 18.91
CA LEU A 400 -7.05 10.18 17.93
C LEU A 400 -8.20 10.91 17.25
N VAL A 401 -9.28 10.24 16.84
CA VAL A 401 -10.48 10.90 16.29
C VAL A 401 -11.07 11.91 17.27
N LYS A 402 -11.15 11.56 18.57
CA LYS A 402 -11.59 12.49 19.63
C LYS A 402 -10.63 13.67 19.80
N LYS A 403 -9.32 13.42 19.81
CA LYS A 403 -8.28 14.45 19.92
C LYS A 403 -8.33 15.43 18.73
N MET A 404 -8.40 14.92 17.51
CA MET A 404 -8.48 15.72 16.28
C MET A 404 -9.76 16.56 16.23
N ARG A 405 -10.90 16.01 16.65
CA ARG A 405 -12.18 16.75 16.77
C ARG A 405 -12.15 17.88 17.81
N LEU A 406 -11.32 17.76 18.86
CA LEU A 406 -11.10 18.86 19.82
C LEU A 406 -10.07 19.87 19.30
N SER A 407 -9.12 19.44 18.48
CA SER A 407 -8.08 20.29 17.90
C SER A 407 -8.62 21.16 16.75
N SER A 408 -9.40 20.58 15.83
CA SER A 408 -9.87 21.25 14.61
C SER A 408 -11.38 21.23 14.46
N ARG A 409 -11.96 22.37 14.11
CA ARG A 409 -13.42 22.54 13.98
C ARG A 409 -13.99 21.95 12.68
N ASP A 410 -13.17 21.90 11.64
CA ASP A 410 -13.51 21.42 10.30
C ASP A 410 -13.22 19.93 10.07
N PHE A 411 -12.71 19.21 11.08
CA PHE A 411 -12.37 17.80 10.96
C PHE A 411 -13.61 16.90 10.78
N ASP A 412 -13.70 16.26 9.61
CA ASP A 412 -14.71 15.25 9.29
C ASP A 412 -14.45 13.94 10.06
N PHE A 413 -14.86 13.92 11.32
CA PHE A 413 -14.78 12.74 12.18
C PHE A 413 -15.73 11.61 11.73
N SER A 414 -16.69 11.86 10.83
CA SER A 414 -17.75 10.89 10.49
C SER A 414 -17.20 9.66 9.77
N LYS A 415 -16.27 9.85 8.82
CA LYS A 415 -15.63 8.77 8.06
C LYS A 415 -14.79 7.82 8.92
N PRO A 416 -13.79 8.29 9.72
CA PRO A 416 -13.00 7.38 10.54
C PRO A 416 -13.83 6.74 11.67
N LEU A 417 -14.82 7.47 12.24
CA LEU A 417 -15.73 6.91 13.23
C LEU A 417 -16.62 5.80 12.64
N ALA A 418 -17.19 6.00 11.46
CA ALA A 418 -17.96 4.97 10.77
C ALA A 418 -17.10 3.74 10.41
N ALA A 419 -15.84 3.93 10.02
CA ALA A 419 -14.90 2.82 9.79
C ALA A 419 -14.61 2.04 11.08
N ILE A 420 -14.43 2.72 12.22
CA ILE A 420 -14.24 2.10 13.55
C ILE A 420 -15.51 1.34 13.98
N GLU A 421 -16.69 1.95 13.86
CA GLU A 421 -17.96 1.33 14.28
C GLU A 421 -18.34 0.13 13.40
N THR A 422 -18.14 0.22 12.08
CA THR A 422 -18.36 -0.92 11.17
C THR A 422 -17.40 -2.06 11.44
N ALA A 423 -16.11 -1.80 11.66
CA ALA A 423 -15.15 -2.84 12.03
C ALA A 423 -15.48 -3.49 13.39
N ARG A 424 -15.87 -2.69 14.40
CA ARG A 424 -16.30 -3.19 15.71
C ARG A 424 -17.52 -4.08 15.60
N THR A 425 -18.61 -3.58 14.99
CA THR A 425 -19.86 -4.33 14.83
C THR A 425 -19.67 -5.62 14.01
N LEU A 426 -18.85 -5.60 12.96
CA LEU A 426 -18.57 -6.79 12.15
C LEU A 426 -17.72 -7.81 12.95
N SER A 427 -16.73 -7.36 13.72
CA SER A 427 -15.97 -8.24 14.63
C SER A 427 -16.84 -8.82 15.75
N ASP A 428 -17.75 -8.02 16.33
CA ASP A 428 -18.70 -8.46 17.36
C ASP A 428 -19.71 -9.47 16.82
N MET A 429 -20.19 -9.29 15.58
CA MET A 429 -21.05 -10.25 14.88
C MET A 429 -20.32 -11.59 14.68
N ARG A 430 -19.05 -11.56 14.28
CA ARG A 430 -18.21 -12.77 14.16
C ARG A 430 -18.00 -13.45 15.52
N LEU A 431 -17.80 -12.69 16.59
CA LEU A 431 -17.72 -13.22 17.96
C LEU A 431 -19.04 -13.83 18.46
N THR A 432 -20.20 -13.25 18.13
CA THR A 432 -21.50 -13.86 18.47
C THR A 432 -21.78 -15.12 17.65
N ALA A 433 -21.37 -15.15 16.38
CA ALA A 433 -21.41 -16.36 15.55
C ALA A 433 -20.51 -17.47 16.12
N ALA A 434 -19.28 -17.15 16.54
CA ALA A 434 -18.39 -18.09 17.22
C ALA A 434 -19.01 -18.64 18.53
N ARG A 435 -19.62 -17.79 19.36
CA ARG A 435 -20.37 -18.26 20.56
C ARG A 435 -21.51 -19.19 20.19
N ALA A 436 -22.28 -18.88 19.14
CA ALA A 436 -23.39 -19.70 18.68
C ALA A 436 -22.93 -21.05 18.10
N ALA A 437 -21.79 -21.09 17.40
CA ALA A 437 -21.16 -22.32 16.93
C ALA A 437 -20.63 -23.18 18.10
N ALA A 438 -20.03 -22.55 19.12
CA ALA A 438 -19.54 -23.25 20.32
C ALA A 438 -20.68 -23.95 21.08
N VAL A 439 -21.83 -23.29 21.25
CA VAL A 439 -23.03 -23.90 21.87
C VAL A 439 -23.56 -25.10 21.07
N LYS A 440 -23.37 -25.11 19.74
CA LYS A 440 -23.74 -26.23 18.86
C LYS A 440 -22.69 -27.34 18.80
N GLY A 441 -21.53 -27.17 19.45
CA GLY A 441 -20.41 -28.12 19.37
C GLY A 441 -19.59 -28.06 18.07
N ASP A 442 -19.81 -27.05 17.23
CA ASP A 442 -19.12 -26.89 15.94
C ASP A 442 -17.73 -26.24 16.11
N GLN A 443 -16.74 -27.07 16.44
CA GLN A 443 -15.37 -26.63 16.70
C GLN A 443 -14.69 -26.00 15.47
N THR A 444 -15.04 -26.40 14.25
CA THR A 444 -14.45 -25.84 13.02
C THR A 444 -15.08 -24.50 12.68
N GLY A 445 -16.41 -24.36 12.84
CA GLY A 445 -17.11 -23.08 12.75
C GLY A 445 -16.60 -22.07 13.79
N VAL A 446 -16.39 -22.49 15.04
CA VAL A 446 -15.76 -21.66 16.09
C VAL A 446 -14.41 -21.12 15.64
N ALA A 447 -13.50 -21.99 15.18
CA ALA A 447 -12.16 -21.58 14.79
C ALA A 447 -12.17 -20.62 13.59
N ALA A 448 -13.05 -20.85 12.61
CA ALA A 448 -13.20 -20.00 11.44
C ALA A 448 -13.74 -18.60 11.81
N GLU A 449 -14.79 -18.52 12.63
CA GLU A 449 -15.40 -17.25 13.04
C GLU A 449 -14.50 -16.45 13.99
N LEU A 450 -13.78 -17.12 14.91
CA LEU A 450 -12.76 -16.47 15.74
C LEU A 450 -11.58 -15.93 14.92
N LYS A 451 -11.11 -16.69 13.92
CA LYS A 451 -10.06 -16.23 13.01
C LYS A 451 -10.53 -15.01 12.21
N GLY A 452 -11.75 -15.05 11.66
CA GLY A 452 -12.34 -13.90 10.97
C GLY A 452 -12.46 -12.67 11.86
N ALA A 453 -12.92 -12.83 13.11
CA ALA A 453 -12.97 -11.74 14.09
C ALA A 453 -11.57 -11.15 14.40
N ALA A 454 -10.56 -12.00 14.56
CA ALA A 454 -9.18 -11.60 14.80
C ALA A 454 -8.51 -10.95 13.58
N GLU A 455 -8.87 -11.36 12.36
CA GLU A 455 -8.44 -10.69 11.14
C GLU A 455 -9.03 -9.27 11.09
N ILE A 456 -10.32 -9.08 11.39
CA ILE A 456 -10.99 -7.76 11.37
C ILE A 456 -10.41 -6.82 12.43
N TRP A 457 -10.33 -7.25 13.69
CA TRP A 457 -9.81 -6.44 14.79
C TRP A 457 -8.91 -7.28 15.71
N PRO A 458 -7.59 -7.32 15.45
CA PRO A 458 -6.65 -8.16 16.20
C PRO A 458 -6.56 -7.82 17.69
N THR A 459 -6.71 -6.54 18.05
CA THR A 459 -6.62 -6.06 19.42
C THR A 459 -7.95 -6.07 20.19
N ASN A 460 -9.01 -6.70 19.65
CA ASN A 460 -10.32 -6.75 20.32
C ASN A 460 -10.22 -7.50 21.68
N PRO A 461 -10.50 -6.85 22.83
CA PRO A 461 -10.41 -7.49 24.14
C PRO A 461 -11.35 -8.70 24.28
N LYS A 462 -12.51 -8.66 23.60
CA LYS A 462 -13.52 -9.74 23.65
C LYS A 462 -13.04 -11.04 23.00
N LEU A 463 -12.04 -11.01 22.10
CA LEU A 463 -11.45 -12.24 21.55
C LEU A 463 -10.89 -13.13 22.66
N ARG A 464 -10.20 -12.53 23.64
CA ARG A 464 -9.64 -13.24 24.80
C ARG A 464 -10.75 -13.80 25.70
N GLU A 465 -11.80 -13.02 25.95
CA GLU A 465 -12.95 -13.46 26.75
C GLU A 465 -13.66 -14.67 26.12
N VAL A 466 -13.91 -14.62 24.81
CA VAL A 466 -14.58 -15.71 24.09
C VAL A 466 -13.70 -16.95 23.99
N SER A 467 -12.40 -16.78 23.70
CA SER A 467 -11.44 -17.88 23.70
C SER A 467 -11.36 -18.58 25.07
N ASN A 468 -11.27 -17.81 26.16
CA ASN A 468 -11.26 -18.35 27.52
C ASN A 468 -12.55 -19.10 27.87
N MET A 469 -13.72 -18.53 27.52
CA MET A 469 -15.03 -19.15 27.75
C MET A 469 -15.18 -20.48 27.01
N ILE A 470 -14.73 -20.55 25.76
CA ILE A 470 -14.78 -21.77 24.95
C ILE A 470 -13.81 -22.82 25.50
N GLY A 471 -12.59 -22.41 25.89
CA GLY A 471 -11.62 -23.30 26.55
C GLY A 471 -12.17 -23.92 27.84
N GLN A 472 -12.73 -23.09 28.73
CA GLN A 472 -13.34 -23.55 29.99
C GLN A 472 -14.51 -24.51 29.77
N ASN A 473 -15.41 -24.21 28.83
CA ASN A 473 -16.54 -25.10 28.53
C ASN A 473 -16.07 -26.45 27.95
N SER A 474 -15.05 -26.45 27.09
CA SER A 474 -14.45 -27.67 26.53
C SER A 474 -13.80 -28.53 27.62
N ASP A 475 -13.05 -27.90 28.53
CA ASP A 475 -12.35 -28.60 29.63
C ASP A 475 -13.35 -29.21 30.64
N VAL A 476 -14.40 -28.47 31.01
CA VAL A 476 -15.48 -28.98 31.88
C VAL A 476 -16.23 -30.15 31.23
N GLN A 477 -16.49 -30.11 29.92
CA GLN A 477 -17.10 -31.24 29.20
C GLN A 477 -16.16 -32.46 29.14
N ALA A 478 -14.89 -32.26 28.79
CA ALA A 478 -13.89 -33.32 28.75
C ALA A 478 -13.70 -33.97 30.13
N GLN A 479 -13.61 -33.16 31.20
CA GLN A 479 -13.52 -33.64 32.57
C GLN A 479 -14.78 -34.40 33.00
N ALA A 480 -15.98 -33.96 32.62
CA ALA A 480 -17.20 -34.70 32.91
C ALA A 480 -17.29 -36.05 32.17
N LEU A 481 -16.73 -36.15 30.96
CA LEU A 481 -16.63 -37.42 30.22
C LEU A 481 -15.57 -38.37 30.81
N LEU A 482 -14.47 -37.84 31.34
CA LEU A 482 -13.45 -38.62 32.06
C LEU A 482 -13.97 -39.09 33.44
N ASP A 483 -14.69 -38.23 34.15
CA ASP A 483 -15.40 -38.59 35.40
C ASP A 483 -16.42 -39.71 35.13
N LEU A 484 -17.18 -39.63 34.03
CA LEU A 484 -18.11 -40.68 33.61
C LEU A 484 -17.38 -42.02 33.41
N ASP A 485 -16.32 -42.06 32.59
CA ASP A 485 -15.56 -43.30 32.34
C ASP A 485 -14.97 -43.90 33.61
N ARG A 486 -14.47 -43.03 34.51
CA ARG A 486 -13.98 -43.43 35.82
C ARG A 486 -15.10 -44.05 36.66
N LEU A 487 -16.28 -43.43 36.75
CA LEU A 487 -17.39 -43.98 37.54
C LEU A 487 -17.94 -45.27 36.93
N LEU A 488 -18.01 -45.39 35.60
CA LEU A 488 -18.40 -46.61 34.89
C LEU A 488 -17.40 -47.76 35.15
N SER A 489 -16.09 -47.49 35.04
CA SER A 489 -15.04 -48.49 35.32
C SER A 489 -14.99 -48.90 36.80
N GLN A 490 -15.31 -47.98 37.72
CA GLN A 490 -15.45 -48.25 39.15
C GLN A 490 -16.80 -48.88 39.53
N ARG A 491 -17.68 -49.20 38.55
CA ARG A 491 -19.05 -49.70 38.75
C ARG A 491 -19.92 -48.84 39.68
N ASN A 492 -19.58 -47.56 39.84
CA ASN A 492 -20.27 -46.64 40.75
C ASN A 492 -21.50 -46.01 40.07
N PHE A 493 -22.43 -46.88 39.66
CA PHE A 493 -23.64 -46.52 38.91
C PHE A 493 -24.56 -45.56 39.68
N ARG A 494 -24.47 -45.52 41.02
CA ARG A 494 -25.24 -44.61 41.87
C ARG A 494 -24.83 -43.15 41.69
N GLN A 495 -23.54 -42.86 41.64
CA GLN A 495 -23.07 -41.49 41.39
C GLN A 495 -23.39 -41.04 39.96
N VAL A 496 -23.28 -41.95 38.98
CA VAL A 496 -23.71 -41.70 37.59
C VAL A 496 -25.20 -41.36 37.50
N PHE A 497 -26.05 -42.03 38.29
CA PHE A 497 -27.49 -41.76 38.33
C PHE A 497 -27.85 -40.45 39.04
N ASN A 498 -27.17 -40.12 40.15
CA ASN A 498 -27.41 -38.86 40.86
C ASN A 498 -27.02 -37.64 40.00
N ASP A 499 -25.86 -37.71 39.34
CA ASP A 499 -25.34 -36.65 38.47
C ASP A 499 -25.81 -36.80 37.00
N GLN A 500 -26.88 -37.57 36.76
CA GLN A 500 -27.35 -37.90 35.41
C GLN A 500 -27.55 -36.67 34.50
N GLY A 501 -27.99 -35.53 35.04
CA GLY A 501 -28.14 -34.29 34.26
C GLY A 501 -26.82 -33.75 33.72
N ARG A 502 -25.74 -33.79 34.52
CA ARG A 502 -24.39 -33.38 34.12
C ARG A 502 -23.84 -34.29 33.01
N PHE A 503 -24.03 -35.60 33.17
CA PHE A 503 -23.54 -36.59 32.23
C PHE A 503 -24.35 -36.65 30.92
N LEU A 504 -25.68 -36.56 30.98
CA LEU A 504 -26.55 -36.47 29.80
C LEU A 504 -26.23 -35.23 28.95
N ALA A 505 -26.00 -34.08 29.59
CA ALA A 505 -25.60 -32.84 28.90
C ALA A 505 -24.20 -32.92 28.27
N SER A 506 -23.27 -33.63 28.90
CA SER A 506 -21.89 -33.79 28.39
C SER A 506 -21.78 -34.83 27.27
N ALA A 507 -22.65 -35.85 27.27
CA ALA A 507 -22.66 -36.94 26.30
C ALA A 507 -23.60 -36.72 25.10
N ILE A 508 -24.14 -35.51 24.87
CA ILE A 508 -25.05 -35.21 23.74
C ILE A 508 -24.44 -35.58 22.39
N ASN A 509 -23.13 -35.37 22.23
CA ASN A 509 -22.41 -35.54 20.96
C ASN A 509 -21.67 -36.90 20.85
N ASP A 510 -21.77 -37.80 21.84
CA ASP A 510 -21.16 -39.14 21.80
C ASP A 510 -22.25 -40.22 21.90
N PRO A 511 -22.64 -40.86 20.78
CA PRO A 511 -23.72 -41.84 20.77
C PRO A 511 -23.38 -43.11 21.56
N VAL A 512 -22.10 -43.51 21.63
CA VAL A 512 -21.67 -44.75 22.30
C VAL A 512 -21.79 -44.58 23.82
N ARG A 513 -21.31 -43.45 24.35
CA ARG A 513 -21.45 -43.11 25.77
C ARG A 513 -22.91 -42.85 26.15
N GLN A 514 -23.69 -42.26 25.26
CA GLN A 514 -25.12 -42.04 25.48
C GLN A 514 -25.89 -43.37 25.64
N GLU A 515 -25.57 -44.40 24.86
CA GLU A 515 -26.16 -45.74 25.05
C GLU A 515 -25.74 -46.41 26.37
N GLN A 516 -24.46 -46.30 26.76
CA GLN A 516 -23.97 -46.83 28.03
C GLN A 516 -24.67 -46.15 29.22
N LEU A 517 -24.79 -44.83 29.19
CA LEU A 517 -25.50 -44.05 30.20
C LEU A 517 -26.99 -44.44 30.27
N LYS A 518 -27.68 -44.57 29.13
CA LYS A 518 -29.08 -45.03 29.08
C LYS A 518 -29.29 -46.40 29.74
N LYS A 519 -28.38 -47.36 29.53
CA LYS A 519 -28.42 -48.68 30.18
C LYS A 519 -28.29 -48.54 31.71
N VAL A 520 -27.25 -47.86 32.18
CA VAL A 520 -27.01 -47.60 33.61
C VAL A 520 -28.19 -46.90 34.30
N LEU A 521 -28.80 -45.91 33.65
CA LEU A 521 -29.99 -45.23 34.19
C LEU A 521 -31.21 -46.16 34.24
N THR A 522 -31.36 -47.08 33.29
CA THR A 522 -32.47 -48.06 33.28
C THR A 522 -32.29 -49.09 34.40
N ASP A 523 -31.09 -49.65 34.55
CA ASP A 523 -30.75 -50.63 35.58
C ASP A 523 -30.89 -50.03 36.99
N MET A 524 -30.38 -48.82 37.20
CA MET A 524 -30.48 -48.13 38.50
C MET A 524 -31.92 -47.71 38.84
N ASN A 525 -32.75 -47.32 37.86
CA ASN A 525 -34.18 -47.10 38.09
C ASN A 525 -34.89 -48.38 38.55
N ARG A 526 -34.59 -49.52 37.92
CA ARG A 526 -35.14 -50.83 38.33
C ARG A 526 -34.71 -51.19 39.75
N VAL A 527 -33.42 -51.04 40.07
CA VAL A 527 -32.87 -51.27 41.42
C VAL A 527 -33.58 -50.38 42.46
N ASN A 528 -33.65 -49.07 42.23
CA ASN A 528 -34.28 -48.13 43.16
C ASN A 528 -35.78 -48.42 43.36
N MET A 529 -36.50 -48.81 42.30
CA MET A 529 -37.90 -49.21 42.38
C MET A 529 -38.09 -50.46 43.25
N VAL A 530 -37.26 -51.50 43.09
CA VAL A 530 -37.36 -52.72 43.90
C VAL A 530 -36.93 -52.47 45.35
N VAL A 531 -35.89 -51.66 45.58
CA VAL A 531 -35.47 -51.22 46.92
C VAL A 531 -36.60 -50.48 47.65
N HIS A 532 -37.29 -49.55 46.96
CA HIS A 532 -38.44 -48.84 47.54
C HIS A 532 -39.60 -49.79 47.84
N ALA A 533 -40.02 -50.59 46.85
CA ALA A 533 -41.15 -51.51 46.98
C ALA A 533 -40.93 -52.57 48.08
N ALA A 534 -39.69 -53.08 48.21
CA ALA A 534 -39.33 -53.99 49.30
C ALA A 534 -39.31 -53.29 50.67
N GLY A 535 -38.83 -52.04 50.73
CA GLY A 535 -38.89 -51.22 51.95
C GLY A 535 -40.32 -50.98 52.43
N GLU A 536 -41.24 -50.68 51.51
CA GLU A 536 -42.67 -50.53 51.82
C GLU A 536 -43.33 -51.86 52.20
N ALA A 537 -43.07 -52.95 51.45
CA ALA A 537 -43.57 -54.28 51.78
C ALA A 537 -43.13 -54.73 53.18
N ALA A 538 -41.88 -54.44 53.58
CA ALA A 538 -41.36 -54.74 54.91
C ALA A 538 -42.01 -53.89 56.01
N ARG A 539 -42.27 -52.60 55.75
CA ARG A 539 -43.03 -51.72 56.68
C ARG A 539 -44.47 -52.19 56.86
N ASN A 540 -45.07 -52.73 55.80
CA ASN A 540 -46.42 -53.31 55.80
C ASN A 540 -46.48 -54.74 56.38
N GLY A 541 -45.41 -55.21 57.03
CA GLY A 541 -45.34 -56.52 57.68
C GLY A 541 -44.92 -57.69 56.78
N ASN A 542 -44.88 -57.52 55.46
CA ASN A 542 -44.45 -58.56 54.52
C ASN A 542 -42.91 -58.59 54.36
N SER A 543 -42.20 -58.87 55.46
CA SER A 543 -40.72 -58.97 55.44
C SER A 543 -40.21 -60.15 54.60
N PHE A 544 -41.00 -61.23 54.46
CA PHE A 544 -40.62 -62.41 53.68
C PHE A 544 -40.62 -62.15 52.17
N GLY A 545 -41.70 -61.57 51.64
CA GLY A 545 -41.77 -61.18 50.23
C GLY A 545 -40.81 -60.04 49.87
N ALA A 546 -40.59 -59.10 50.79
CA ALA A 546 -39.58 -58.05 50.63
C ALA A 546 -38.16 -58.64 50.49
N TRP A 547 -37.82 -59.63 51.30
CA TRP A 547 -36.52 -60.31 51.19
C TRP A 547 -36.38 -61.07 49.87
N GLU A 548 -37.39 -61.82 49.42
CA GLU A 548 -37.34 -62.51 48.12
C GLU A 548 -37.13 -61.53 46.94
N ALA A 549 -37.83 -60.39 46.95
CA ALA A 549 -37.70 -59.39 45.90
C ALA A 549 -36.28 -58.81 45.82
N ILE A 550 -35.64 -58.56 46.97
CA ILE A 550 -34.27 -58.05 47.07
C ILE A 550 -33.23 -59.13 46.74
N GLU A 551 -33.43 -60.38 47.18
CA GLU A 551 -32.53 -61.50 46.88
C GLU A 551 -32.40 -61.72 45.36
N ARG A 552 -33.52 -61.59 44.62
CA ARG A 552 -33.55 -61.73 43.16
C ARG A 552 -32.79 -60.62 42.42
N GLU A 553 -32.86 -59.37 42.89
CA GLU A 553 -32.08 -58.28 42.30
C GLU A 553 -30.61 -58.32 42.77
N TYR A 554 -30.31 -58.84 43.97
CA TYR A 554 -28.96 -59.08 44.45
C TYR A 554 -28.21 -60.14 43.62
N GLU A 555 -28.89 -61.17 43.11
CA GLU A 555 -28.31 -62.12 42.13
C GLU A 555 -27.91 -61.43 40.80
N GLN A 556 -28.48 -60.27 40.47
CA GLN A 556 -28.17 -59.50 39.24
C GLN A 556 -27.23 -58.32 39.49
N PHE A 557 -27.30 -57.71 40.67
CA PHE A 557 -26.54 -56.52 41.08
C PHE A 557 -25.90 -56.72 42.48
N PRO A 558 -24.96 -57.68 42.64
CA PRO A 558 -24.36 -58.01 43.94
C PRO A 558 -23.45 -56.89 44.49
N ASP A 559 -22.95 -56.01 43.62
CA ASP A 559 -22.04 -54.91 43.98
C ASP A 559 -22.78 -53.66 44.50
N ASP A 560 -24.13 -53.63 44.53
CA ASP A 560 -24.88 -52.45 44.98
C ASP A 560 -24.96 -52.37 46.53
N PRO A 561 -24.57 -51.24 47.15
CA PRO A 561 -24.53 -51.10 48.60
C PRO A 561 -25.90 -51.03 49.29
N GLU A 562 -26.94 -50.43 48.70
CA GLU A 562 -28.27 -50.40 49.33
C GLU A 562 -29.01 -51.72 49.12
N ILE A 563 -28.82 -52.42 47.99
CA ILE A 563 -29.34 -53.80 47.86
C ILE A 563 -28.71 -54.66 48.95
N THR A 564 -27.39 -54.62 49.11
CA THR A 564 -26.65 -55.40 50.13
C THR A 564 -27.11 -55.08 51.56
N LYS A 565 -27.32 -53.80 51.87
CA LYS A 565 -27.81 -53.32 53.16
C LYS A 565 -29.26 -53.71 53.41
N MET A 566 -30.17 -53.48 52.46
CA MET A 566 -31.57 -53.88 52.57
C MET A 566 -31.69 -55.40 52.70
N ARG A 567 -30.88 -56.16 51.96
CA ARG A 567 -30.79 -57.63 52.06
C ARG A 567 -30.42 -58.06 53.48
N SER A 568 -29.43 -57.41 54.11
CA SER A 568 -29.01 -57.76 55.48
C SER A 568 -30.04 -57.35 56.54
N GLU A 569 -30.65 -56.17 56.42
CA GLU A 569 -31.73 -55.74 57.32
C GLU A 569 -32.96 -56.65 57.22
N LEU A 570 -33.31 -57.08 56.01
CA LEU A 570 -34.42 -57.99 55.75
C LEU A 570 -34.10 -59.42 56.16
N SER A 571 -32.84 -59.89 56.03
CA SER A 571 -32.48 -61.25 56.44
C SER A 571 -32.56 -61.46 57.95
N VAL A 572 -32.31 -60.42 58.76
CA VAL A 572 -32.55 -60.44 60.21
C VAL A 572 -34.06 -60.54 60.50
N LYS A 573 -34.87 -59.70 59.85
CA LYS A 573 -36.34 -59.67 60.02
C LYS A 573 -37.04 -60.95 59.52
N ALA A 574 -36.48 -61.60 58.50
CA ALA A 574 -37.00 -62.81 57.87
C ALA A 574 -36.22 -64.09 58.25
N SER A 575 -35.43 -64.07 59.32
CA SER A 575 -34.41 -65.09 59.65
C SER A 575 -34.90 -66.55 59.65
N GLU A 576 -36.11 -66.84 60.13
CA GLU A 576 -36.68 -68.20 60.08
C GLU A 576 -36.92 -68.70 58.64
N PHE A 577 -37.35 -67.81 57.75
CA PHE A 577 -37.60 -68.12 56.34
C PHE A 577 -36.30 -68.21 55.55
N VAL A 578 -35.38 -67.25 55.74
CA VAL A 578 -34.05 -67.26 55.10
C VAL A 578 -33.29 -68.53 55.48
N SER A 579 -33.23 -68.88 56.76
CA SER A 579 -32.55 -70.10 57.20
C SER A 579 -33.21 -71.40 56.70
N ALA A 580 -34.52 -71.40 56.42
CA ALA A 580 -35.20 -72.53 55.78
C ALA A 580 -34.83 -72.64 54.29
N ILE A 581 -34.77 -71.53 53.57
CA ILE A 581 -34.34 -71.47 52.15
C ILE A 581 -32.86 -71.85 52.01
N GLU A 582 -31.98 -71.35 52.88
CA GLU A 582 -30.55 -71.69 52.87
C GLU A 582 -30.30 -73.17 53.17
N LYS A 583 -30.97 -73.74 54.18
CA LYS A 583 -30.89 -75.18 54.47
C LYS A 583 -31.42 -76.00 53.30
N ALA A 584 -32.50 -75.58 52.65
CA ALA A 584 -33.01 -76.23 51.45
C ALA A 584 -31.97 -76.20 50.31
N LYS A 585 -31.38 -75.04 50.00
CA LYS A 585 -30.30 -74.88 49.00
C LYS A 585 -29.07 -75.76 49.35
N GLN A 586 -28.68 -75.86 50.62
CA GLN A 586 -27.56 -76.71 51.06
C GLN A 586 -27.86 -78.22 50.89
N HIS A 587 -29.08 -78.68 51.19
CA HIS A 587 -29.48 -80.06 50.95
C HIS A 587 -29.64 -80.36 49.44
N GLU A 588 -30.09 -79.40 48.63
CA GLU A 588 -30.13 -79.47 47.15
C GLU A 588 -28.70 -79.64 46.58
N GLN A 589 -27.73 -78.83 47.01
CA GLN A 589 -26.31 -78.98 46.64
C GLN A 589 -25.72 -80.33 47.05
N ARG A 590 -26.13 -80.88 48.20
CA ARG A 590 -25.72 -82.21 48.69
C ARG A 590 -26.47 -83.38 48.03
N LYS A 591 -27.29 -83.13 46.99
CA LYS A 591 -28.14 -84.11 46.30
C LYS A 591 -29.15 -84.84 47.21
N GLN A 592 -29.49 -84.26 48.36
CA GLN A 592 -30.43 -84.82 49.34
C GLN A 592 -31.86 -84.32 49.09
N SER A 593 -32.43 -84.71 47.94
CA SER A 593 -33.69 -84.16 47.42
C SER A 593 -34.87 -84.25 48.40
N GLY A 594 -35.02 -85.35 49.14
CA GLY A 594 -36.10 -85.49 50.13
C GLY A 594 -36.00 -84.47 51.28
N SER A 595 -34.81 -84.30 51.86
CA SER A 595 -34.54 -83.30 52.89
C SER A 595 -34.69 -81.87 52.35
N ALA A 596 -34.22 -81.61 51.13
CA ALA A 596 -34.33 -80.31 50.48
C ALA A 596 -35.80 -79.91 50.22
N ILE A 597 -36.64 -80.85 49.73
CA ILE A 597 -38.09 -80.64 49.58
C ILE A 597 -38.74 -80.35 50.93
N ALA A 598 -38.39 -81.07 52.00
CA ALA A 598 -38.94 -80.83 53.33
C ALA A 598 -38.64 -79.41 53.86
N TRP A 599 -37.42 -78.91 53.65
CA TRP A 599 -37.05 -77.53 54.01
C TRP A 599 -37.73 -76.48 53.12
N TYR A 600 -37.87 -76.71 51.81
CA TYR A 600 -38.65 -75.81 50.96
C TYR A 600 -40.15 -75.81 51.29
N LEU A 601 -40.74 -76.96 51.66
CA LEU A 601 -42.12 -77.03 52.16
C LEU A 601 -42.29 -76.27 53.47
N LYS A 602 -41.29 -76.32 54.36
CA LYS A 602 -41.25 -75.48 55.58
C LYS A 602 -41.20 -73.99 55.22
N ALA A 603 -40.36 -73.58 54.27
CA ALA A 603 -40.32 -72.19 53.80
C ALA A 603 -41.66 -71.75 53.18
N ARG A 604 -42.30 -72.59 52.36
CA ARG A 604 -43.63 -72.35 51.79
C ARG A 604 -44.75 -72.29 52.85
N ARG A 605 -44.59 -72.97 53.99
CA ARG A 605 -45.52 -72.84 55.13
C ARG A 605 -45.38 -71.48 55.85
N LEU A 606 -44.16 -70.94 55.92
CA LEU A 606 -43.88 -69.62 56.49
C LEU A 606 -44.33 -68.48 55.57
N TYR A 607 -44.10 -68.61 54.26
CA TYR A 607 -44.55 -67.65 53.24
C TYR A 607 -45.22 -68.37 52.05
N PRO A 608 -46.56 -68.55 52.06
CA PRO A 608 -47.29 -69.25 51.00
C PRO A 608 -47.13 -68.71 49.56
N PRO A 609 -46.96 -67.39 49.33
CA PRO A 609 -46.69 -66.84 48.00
C PRO A 609 -45.24 -67.03 47.50
N SER A 610 -44.35 -67.64 48.29
CA SER A 610 -42.91 -67.75 47.99
C SER A 610 -42.61 -68.28 46.59
N GLU A 611 -41.92 -67.49 45.78
CA GLU A 611 -41.42 -67.93 44.48
C GLU A 611 -40.19 -68.82 44.63
N PHE A 612 -39.29 -68.53 45.58
CA PHE A 612 -38.08 -69.34 45.79
C PHE A 612 -38.43 -70.76 46.28
N ALA A 613 -39.39 -70.91 47.19
CA ALA A 613 -39.84 -72.22 47.64
C ALA A 613 -40.63 -72.97 46.56
N ARG A 614 -41.47 -72.28 45.78
CA ARG A 614 -42.18 -72.90 44.64
C ARG A 614 -41.20 -73.41 43.59
N ASN A 615 -40.25 -72.57 43.17
CA ASN A 615 -39.25 -72.92 42.16
C ASN A 615 -38.30 -74.02 42.67
N GLY A 616 -37.86 -73.95 43.93
CA GLY A 616 -37.03 -74.99 44.56
C GLY A 616 -37.72 -76.36 44.61
N ILE A 617 -38.99 -76.41 45.04
CA ILE A 617 -39.79 -77.65 45.01
C ILE A 617 -39.93 -78.15 43.57
N GLN A 618 -40.23 -77.27 42.61
CA GLN A 618 -40.41 -77.66 41.22
C GLN A 618 -39.12 -78.26 40.62
N ARG A 619 -37.95 -77.62 40.83
CA ARG A 619 -36.65 -78.15 40.38
C ARG A 619 -36.36 -79.53 40.95
N LEU A 620 -36.58 -79.73 42.25
CA LEU A 620 -36.33 -81.00 42.92
C LEU A 620 -37.32 -82.10 42.49
N VAL A 621 -38.60 -81.77 42.29
CA VAL A 621 -39.60 -82.72 41.80
C VAL A 621 -39.35 -83.10 40.34
N THR A 622 -38.92 -82.17 39.48
CA THR A 622 -38.50 -82.52 38.12
C THR A 622 -37.21 -83.34 38.10
N GLY A 623 -36.24 -83.02 38.97
CA GLY A 623 -35.00 -83.79 39.10
C GLY A 623 -35.23 -85.22 39.62
N LEU A 624 -36.16 -85.41 40.56
CA LEU A 624 -36.56 -86.73 41.03
C LEU A 624 -37.26 -87.54 39.94
N LYS A 625 -38.23 -86.94 39.22
CA LYS A 625 -38.91 -87.60 38.09
C LYS A 625 -37.97 -87.97 36.94
N ALA A 626 -36.90 -87.20 36.74
CA ALA A 626 -35.85 -87.54 35.78
C ALA A 626 -34.97 -88.70 36.27
N GLY A 627 -34.63 -88.74 37.56
CA GLY A 627 -33.84 -89.84 38.15
C GLY A 627 -34.60 -91.16 38.32
N GLU A 628 -35.94 -91.11 38.43
CA GLU A 628 -36.81 -92.29 38.55
C GLU A 628 -37.01 -93.03 37.21
N GLY A 629 -36.61 -92.43 36.09
CA GLY A 629 -36.64 -93.04 34.75
C GLY A 629 -35.49 -94.01 34.46
N ASP A 630 -34.36 -93.93 35.18
CA ASP A 630 -33.13 -94.68 34.90
C ASP A 630 -32.98 -95.98 35.73
N SER A 631 -33.92 -96.30 36.63
CA SER A 631 -33.78 -97.41 37.59
C SER A 631 -34.80 -98.55 37.46
N VAL A 632 -35.42 -98.73 36.30
CA VAL A 632 -36.23 -99.93 35.96
C VAL A 632 -35.87 -100.42 34.55
N GLY A 633 -34.75 -101.14 34.43
CA GLY A 633 -34.24 -101.48 33.10
C GLY A 633 -33.10 -102.49 33.00
N THR A 634 -32.83 -103.33 34.00
CA THR A 634 -31.85 -104.44 33.81
C THR A 634 -32.08 -105.64 34.74
N THR A 635 -32.87 -106.60 34.26
CA THR A 635 -32.95 -107.96 34.83
C THR A 635 -32.75 -108.98 33.71
N GLY A 636 -31.65 -109.73 33.72
CA GLY A 636 -31.44 -110.80 32.73
C GLY A 636 -30.05 -111.47 32.76
N ALA A 637 -30.00 -112.68 33.34
CA ALA A 637 -29.17 -113.82 32.93
C ALA A 637 -27.61 -113.75 32.94
N VAL A 638 -27.01 -114.21 34.06
CA VAL A 638 -26.28 -115.50 34.20
C VAL A 638 -26.34 -116.42 32.96
N ASN A 639 -25.31 -117.10 32.42
CA ASN A 639 -23.87 -117.33 32.68
C ASN A 639 -23.25 -118.00 31.39
N PRO A 640 -21.95 -118.38 31.29
CA PRO A 640 -20.83 -118.31 32.23
C PRO A 640 -19.63 -117.42 31.79
#